data_AF-A0A4Y7SHK8-F1
#
_entry.id   AF-A0A4Y7SHK8-F1
#
_cell.length_a   1.000
_cell.length_b   1.000
_cell.length_c   1.000
_cell.angle_alpha   90.00
_cell.angle_beta   90.00
_cell.angle_gamma   90.00
#
_symmetry.space_group_name_H-M   'P 1'
#
loop_
_entity.id
_entity.type
_entity.pdbx_description
1 polymer ?
#
loop_
_entity_poly.entity_id
_entity_poly.type
_entity_poly.pdbx_seq_one_letter_code
_entity_poly.pdbx_strand_id
1 'polypeptide(L)'
;MPDIHTDASEGFDSREMRVAAERAALEDGVYFWLDNVRFLVQGILFRVPRLPFILGSRYFTEKHGLRSNGVEAAAEPIIHLRSVSAPQFRVFLKFLFPMPSNKPLESIFTKEEWITILSLCTAWHFPEFRKLAIQSLDGKLAELELIHVGRALSIPIFVLEGYRAIINRPTTKIITKEEATVIGHESVNKLWIIRYQIQVAGVALDEEAMGRELHENFAEELAELVRDDPEGRVPPEMVREWAGVPEDESRMGKDMRGSVSPHEFQGEDEAKGQERVPLDAKSSVPWADFLGPPACPRPRDITRDPAGWWGASDGEMKREMEEVQLAGCLQDLKGEEREIRRKLQEAQSREQSLEGGVDTESVKHARLERIKEELRKIEEVKRVEKELTRSLGNRKMWFGPDIDLWIRLEDVRNRRRELKQRIIDGGAVEDDQSLRWDKAKALVQLNTELRYCQVKQQMLEKRLNELNGVGGEKPLDASGVNSTAAEHEKDTKSVTIVERELLVVCEGEKDEATQKAERRKTLEDEQKHVRRVKQVQLQKETKLRAQEAQYSNSFSKRERLLSQSDPASCSPKKVKQREKKQRKCAKNLRKVSNRAQGGLRAAEHRAWRRGEVRERDTIAVILSPYKRVPVIYLYQRFCVYYFPTFA
;
A
#
# COMPACT_ATOMS: atom_id res chain seq x y z
N MET A 1 -72.13 -1.52 -25.73
CA MET A 1 -72.18 -0.07 -25.97
C MET A 1 -73.08 0.53 -24.91
N PRO A 2 -72.58 1.38 -23.99
CA PRO A 2 -71.37 2.19 -24.14
C PRO A 2 -70.17 1.66 -23.34
N ASP A 3 -68.99 1.91 -23.92
CA ASP A 3 -67.67 1.70 -23.35
C ASP A 3 -67.39 2.77 -22.27
N ILE A 4 -66.93 2.33 -21.11
CA ILE A 4 -66.31 3.21 -20.11
C ILE A 4 -64.83 2.88 -20.15
N HIS A 5 -64.08 3.78 -20.79
CA HIS A 5 -62.63 3.84 -20.74
C HIS A 5 -62.18 3.97 -19.28
N THR A 6 -61.61 2.89 -18.74
CA THR A 6 -60.66 2.94 -17.63
C THR A 6 -59.30 3.22 -18.24
N ASP A 7 -58.88 4.48 -18.25
CA ASP A 7 -57.48 4.81 -18.49
C ASP A 7 -57.10 6.13 -17.83
N ALA A 8 -55.86 6.16 -17.34
CA ALA A 8 -55.10 7.30 -16.82
C ALA A 8 -55.36 7.78 -15.37
N SER A 9 -54.83 7.07 -14.38
CA SER A 9 -54.49 7.68 -13.06
C SER A 9 -53.46 6.88 -12.24
N GLU A 10 -52.29 6.53 -12.79
CA GLU A 10 -51.19 5.94 -11.98
C GLU A 10 -49.79 6.57 -12.23
N GLY A 11 -49.71 7.73 -12.88
CA GLY A 11 -48.42 8.37 -13.22
C GLY A 11 -47.99 9.57 -12.37
N PHE A 12 -48.88 10.14 -11.53
CA PHE A 12 -48.69 11.49 -11.00
C PHE A 12 -48.08 11.54 -9.58
N ASP A 13 -48.22 10.48 -8.78
CA ASP A 13 -47.86 10.48 -7.34
C ASP A 13 -46.34 10.33 -7.08
N SER A 14 -45.64 9.54 -7.90
CA SER A 14 -44.20 9.24 -7.68
C SER A 14 -43.26 10.42 -7.91
N ARG A 15 -43.64 11.42 -8.73
CA ARG A 15 -42.80 12.59 -9.01
C ARG A 15 -42.98 13.66 -7.94
N GLU A 16 -44.21 13.92 -7.51
CA GLU A 16 -44.51 14.89 -6.44
C GLU A 16 -43.92 14.44 -5.10
N MET A 17 -44.02 13.15 -4.75
CA MET A 17 -43.37 12.61 -3.55
C MET A 17 -41.85 12.80 -3.56
N ARG A 18 -41.18 12.63 -4.72
CA ARG A 18 -39.73 12.84 -4.83
C ARG A 18 -39.35 14.30 -4.63
N VAL A 19 -40.08 15.22 -5.24
CA VAL A 19 -39.85 16.66 -5.09
C VAL A 19 -40.12 17.13 -3.66
N ALA A 20 -41.15 16.60 -3.01
CA ALA A 20 -41.45 16.90 -1.61
C ALA A 20 -40.34 16.38 -0.66
N ALA A 21 -39.88 15.15 -0.87
CA ALA A 21 -38.78 14.57 -0.09
C ALA A 21 -37.47 15.35 -0.28
N GLU A 22 -37.19 15.83 -1.49
CA GLU A 22 -36.01 16.66 -1.79
C GLU A 22 -36.09 18.02 -1.10
N ARG A 23 -37.26 18.65 -1.03
CA ARG A 23 -37.47 19.93 -0.32
C ARG A 23 -37.39 19.79 1.20
N ALA A 24 -37.76 18.64 1.75
CA ALA A 24 -37.71 18.35 3.18
C ALA A 24 -36.36 17.76 3.62
N ALA A 25 -35.46 17.45 2.68
CA ALA A 25 -34.20 16.81 2.98
C ALA A 25 -33.29 17.72 3.81
N LEU A 26 -32.69 17.15 4.86
CA LEU A 26 -31.71 17.86 5.68
C LEU A 26 -30.34 17.79 5.02
N GLU A 27 -29.67 18.92 4.91
CA GLU A 27 -28.31 18.99 4.38
C GLU A 27 -27.31 18.33 5.35
N ASP A 28 -26.36 17.60 4.78
CA ASP A 28 -25.31 16.99 5.57
C ASP A 28 -24.35 18.03 6.15
N GLY A 29 -24.16 18.06 7.47
CA GLY A 29 -23.28 19.05 8.11
C GLY A 29 -21.79 18.91 7.80
N VAL A 30 -21.34 17.80 7.19
CA VAL A 30 -19.92 17.54 6.86
C VAL A 30 -19.70 17.46 5.36
N TYR A 31 -20.58 16.76 4.65
CA TYR A 31 -20.43 16.48 3.21
C TYR A 31 -21.42 17.29 2.37
N PHE A 32 -21.16 18.60 2.32
CA PHE A 32 -21.95 19.54 1.53
C PHE A 32 -21.06 20.57 0.85
N TRP A 33 -20.66 20.28 -0.39
CA TRP A 33 -19.84 21.17 -1.21
C TRP A 33 -20.66 21.85 -2.32
N LEU A 34 -20.26 23.06 -2.72
CA LEU A 34 -20.87 23.85 -3.81
C LEU A 34 -20.56 23.23 -5.18
N ASP A 35 -21.51 23.23 -6.12
CA ASP A 35 -21.39 22.70 -7.50
C ASP A 35 -20.93 21.24 -7.62
N ASN A 36 -21.70 20.33 -7.03
CA ASN A 36 -21.34 18.92 -6.86
C ASN A 36 -22.54 17.97 -6.98
N VAL A 37 -22.28 16.69 -7.25
CA VAL A 37 -23.34 15.68 -7.39
C VAL A 37 -24.10 15.52 -6.07
N ARG A 38 -25.43 15.41 -6.19
CA ARG A 38 -26.36 15.37 -5.06
C ARG A 38 -26.87 13.96 -4.83
N PHE A 39 -26.68 13.43 -3.62
CA PHE A 39 -27.21 12.14 -3.19
C PHE A 39 -28.24 12.32 -2.08
N LEU A 40 -29.41 11.71 -2.21
CA LEU A 40 -30.41 11.64 -1.15
C LEU A 40 -30.40 10.24 -0.53
N VAL A 41 -30.06 10.17 0.77
CA VAL A 41 -29.95 8.92 1.53
C VAL A 41 -30.72 9.06 2.83
N GLN A 42 -31.79 8.28 3.02
CA GLN A 42 -32.66 8.34 4.21
C GLN A 42 -33.10 9.76 4.60
N GLY A 43 -33.44 10.61 3.61
CA GLY A 43 -33.87 11.99 3.84
C GLY A 43 -32.74 12.98 4.15
N ILE A 44 -31.48 12.56 4.04
CA ILE A 44 -30.30 13.43 4.18
C ILE A 44 -29.70 13.67 2.80
N LEU A 45 -29.47 14.95 2.47
CA LEU A 45 -28.89 15.40 1.22
C LEU A 45 -27.38 15.59 1.37
N PHE A 46 -26.62 14.80 0.62
CA PHE A 46 -25.17 14.88 0.52
C PHE A 46 -24.79 15.57 -0.80
N ARG A 47 -23.79 16.44 -0.78
CA ARG A 47 -23.23 17.05 -2.01
C ARG A 47 -21.73 16.81 -2.09
N VAL A 48 -21.28 16.05 -3.08
CA VAL A 48 -19.90 15.55 -3.20
C VAL A 48 -19.27 15.63 -4.60
N PRO A 49 -17.93 15.77 -4.73
CA PRO A 49 -17.24 15.72 -6.01
C PRO A 49 -17.66 14.54 -6.85
N ARG A 50 -18.04 14.85 -8.09
CA ARG A 50 -18.48 13.87 -9.08
C ARG A 50 -17.35 12.96 -9.54
N LEU A 51 -16.13 13.50 -9.58
CA LEU A 51 -14.98 12.86 -10.24
C LEU A 51 -14.64 11.48 -9.66
N PRO A 52 -14.57 11.25 -8.33
CA PRO A 52 -14.31 9.91 -7.79
C PRO A 52 -15.39 8.88 -8.15
N PHE A 53 -16.65 9.28 -8.24
CA PHE A 53 -17.74 8.39 -8.65
C PHE A 53 -17.69 8.06 -10.15
N ILE A 54 -17.28 9.02 -10.98
CA ILE A 54 -17.11 8.78 -12.42
C ILE A 54 -15.94 7.84 -12.69
N LEU A 55 -14.79 8.11 -12.09
CA LEU A 55 -13.57 7.35 -12.35
C LEU A 55 -13.61 5.98 -11.67
N GLY A 56 -14.14 5.93 -10.45
CA GLY A 56 -14.09 4.73 -9.62
C GLY A 56 -15.23 3.76 -9.85
N SER A 57 -16.37 4.16 -10.43
CA SER A 57 -17.56 3.32 -10.51
C SER A 57 -18.26 3.37 -11.87
N ARG A 58 -18.31 2.20 -12.52
CA ARG A 58 -19.15 2.00 -13.71
C ARG A 58 -20.64 2.09 -13.40
N TYR A 59 -21.04 1.59 -12.23
CA TYR A 59 -22.43 1.68 -11.78
C TYR A 59 -22.96 3.11 -11.78
N PHE A 60 -22.19 4.04 -11.22
CA PHE A 60 -22.58 5.44 -11.15
C PHE A 60 -22.57 6.13 -12.52
N THR A 61 -21.64 5.76 -13.39
CA THR A 61 -21.60 6.32 -14.75
C THR A 61 -22.70 5.78 -15.67
N GLU A 62 -22.99 4.49 -15.63
CA GLU A 62 -23.95 3.80 -16.49
C GLU A 62 -25.39 3.96 -15.98
N LYS A 63 -25.63 3.72 -14.69
CA LYS A 63 -26.99 3.74 -14.11
C LYS A 63 -27.50 5.14 -13.82
N HIS A 64 -26.61 6.04 -13.42
CA HIS A 64 -26.97 7.41 -13.02
C HIS A 64 -26.51 8.47 -14.01
N GLY A 65 -25.91 8.08 -15.14
CA GLY A 65 -25.57 8.99 -16.22
C GLY A 65 -24.51 10.04 -15.86
N LEU A 66 -23.66 9.79 -14.84
CA LEU A 66 -22.75 10.80 -14.32
C LEU A 66 -21.68 11.29 -15.33
N ARG A 67 -21.54 10.65 -16.51
CA ARG A 67 -20.64 11.09 -17.59
C ARG A 67 -21.25 12.14 -18.52
N SER A 68 -22.58 12.27 -18.58
CA SER A 68 -23.20 13.24 -19.48
C SER A 68 -22.96 14.64 -18.93
N ASN A 69 -21.99 15.34 -19.52
CA ASN A 69 -21.91 16.78 -19.50
C ASN A 69 -23.06 17.32 -20.37
N GLY A 70 -24.28 17.19 -19.87
CA GLY A 70 -25.47 17.78 -20.47
C GLY A 70 -25.39 19.29 -20.32
N VAL A 71 -24.92 19.94 -21.37
CA VAL A 71 -25.32 21.28 -21.76
C VAL A 71 -26.86 21.36 -21.67
N GLU A 72 -27.37 22.48 -21.16
CA GLU A 72 -28.79 22.79 -20.87
C GLU A 72 -29.24 22.56 -19.42
N ALA A 73 -29.00 23.58 -18.58
CA ALA A 73 -30.02 24.30 -17.81
C ALA A 73 -31.16 23.54 -17.08
N ALA A 74 -30.99 22.27 -16.74
CA ALA A 74 -31.83 21.54 -15.80
C ALA A 74 -30.97 21.13 -14.60
N ALA A 75 -31.38 21.54 -13.40
CA ALA A 75 -30.66 21.25 -12.16
C ALA A 75 -30.23 19.78 -12.09
N GLU A 76 -28.94 19.52 -11.83
CA GLU A 76 -28.36 18.16 -11.85
C GLU A 76 -29.23 17.17 -11.07
N PRO A 77 -29.63 16.02 -11.64
CA PRO A 77 -30.58 15.12 -10.99
C PRO A 77 -30.06 14.63 -9.64
N ILE A 78 -30.92 14.65 -8.61
CA ILE A 78 -30.60 14.08 -7.29
C ILE A 78 -30.63 12.56 -7.41
N ILE A 79 -29.54 11.90 -6.98
CA ILE A 79 -29.41 10.45 -6.99
C ILE A 79 -29.95 9.90 -5.67
N HIS A 80 -31.02 9.12 -5.75
CA HIS A 80 -31.67 8.51 -4.58
C HIS A 80 -31.04 7.15 -4.27
N LEU A 81 -30.39 7.01 -3.11
CA LEU A 81 -29.80 5.74 -2.65
C LEU A 81 -30.69 5.13 -1.56
N ARG A 82 -31.60 4.24 -1.95
CA ARG A 82 -32.59 3.64 -1.03
C ARG A 82 -32.06 2.46 -0.22
N SER A 83 -31.02 1.79 -0.71
CA SER A 83 -30.49 0.54 -0.13
C SER A 83 -29.40 0.76 0.94
N VAL A 84 -29.08 2.02 1.27
CA VAL A 84 -27.95 2.35 2.14
C VAL A 84 -28.41 3.34 3.20
N SER A 85 -27.92 3.17 4.42
CA SER A 85 -28.20 4.10 5.50
C SER A 85 -27.28 5.34 5.45
N ALA A 86 -27.75 6.47 5.95
CA ALA A 86 -26.93 7.69 5.96
C ALA A 86 -25.59 7.51 6.72
N PRO A 87 -25.51 6.81 7.88
CA PRO A 87 -24.23 6.54 8.53
C PRO A 87 -23.28 5.70 7.68
N GLN A 88 -23.77 4.66 7.00
CA GLN A 88 -22.94 3.84 6.10
C GLN A 88 -22.41 4.68 4.93
N PHE A 89 -23.25 5.56 4.36
CA PHE A 89 -22.81 6.44 3.30
C PHE A 89 -21.76 7.44 3.79
N ARG A 90 -21.89 8.00 4.99
CA ARG A 90 -20.85 8.86 5.61
C ARG A 90 -19.52 8.13 5.75
N VAL A 91 -19.53 6.87 6.19
CA VAL A 91 -18.31 6.03 6.29
C VAL A 91 -17.64 5.89 4.92
N PHE A 92 -18.44 5.64 3.88
CA PHE A 92 -17.94 5.55 2.51
C PHE A 92 -17.39 6.89 1.99
N LEU A 93 -18.06 8.01 2.26
CA LEU A 93 -17.57 9.34 1.89
C LEU A 93 -16.29 9.71 2.64
N LYS A 94 -16.16 9.34 3.91
CA LYS A 94 -14.92 9.47 4.69
C LYS A 94 -13.77 8.70 4.07
N PHE A 95 -14.05 7.55 3.46
CA PHE A 95 -13.07 6.77 2.71
C PHE A 95 -12.71 7.38 1.36
N LEU A 96 -13.68 7.85 0.58
CA LEU A 96 -13.43 8.50 -0.72
C LEU A 96 -12.75 9.86 -0.60
N PHE A 97 -13.06 10.59 0.46
CA PHE A 97 -12.59 11.94 0.72
C PHE A 97 -11.90 12.00 2.09
N PRO A 98 -10.72 11.36 2.22
CA PRO A 98 -10.01 11.36 3.48
C PRO A 98 -9.52 12.78 3.80
N MET A 99 -9.84 13.27 4.99
CA MET A 99 -9.24 14.51 5.48
C MET A 99 -7.74 14.29 5.75
N PRO A 100 -6.89 15.30 5.48
CA PRO A 100 -5.45 15.19 5.70
C PRO A 100 -5.18 14.81 7.15
N SER A 101 -4.55 13.64 7.32
CA SER A 101 -4.25 13.05 8.62
C SER A 101 -2.85 12.47 8.58
N ASN A 102 -2.14 12.55 9.72
CA ASN A 102 -0.81 11.95 9.88
C ASN A 102 -0.86 10.42 10.07
N LYS A 103 -2.05 9.82 10.03
CA LYS A 103 -2.27 8.38 10.22
C LYS A 103 -2.44 7.68 8.88
N PRO A 104 -1.88 6.46 8.72
CA PRO A 104 -2.11 5.65 7.53
C PRO A 104 -3.60 5.26 7.41
N LEU A 105 -4.12 5.19 6.19
CA LEU A 105 -5.55 5.01 5.89
C LEU A 105 -6.13 3.76 6.58
N GLU A 106 -5.36 2.68 6.65
CA GLU A 106 -5.78 1.41 7.27
C GLU A 106 -6.07 1.51 8.76
N SER A 107 -5.47 2.53 9.42
CA SER A 107 -5.64 2.80 10.86
C SER A 107 -6.77 3.80 11.17
N ILE A 108 -7.37 4.39 10.14
CA ILE A 108 -8.44 5.39 10.29
C ILE A 108 -9.81 4.72 10.48
N PHE A 109 -9.97 3.50 9.95
CA PHE A 109 -11.25 2.79 9.92
C PHE A 109 -11.26 1.56 10.83
N THR A 110 -12.37 1.34 11.53
CA THR A 110 -12.61 0.12 12.32
C THR A 110 -12.89 -1.08 11.41
N LYS A 111 -12.93 -2.28 12.00
CA LYS A 111 -13.28 -3.53 11.29
C LYS A 111 -14.66 -3.42 10.63
N GLU A 112 -15.64 -2.91 11.38
CA GLU A 112 -17.03 -2.75 10.94
C GLU A 112 -17.17 -1.69 9.85
N GLU A 113 -16.40 -0.59 9.96
CA GLU A 113 -16.32 0.43 8.91
C GLU A 113 -15.72 -0.17 7.62
N TRP A 114 -14.66 -0.98 7.71
CA TRP A 114 -14.08 -1.67 6.55
C TRP A 114 -15.04 -2.66 5.89
N ILE A 115 -15.83 -3.42 6.66
CA ILE A 115 -16.89 -4.30 6.11
C ILE A 115 -17.94 -3.46 5.38
N THR A 116 -18.32 -2.32 5.94
CA THR A 116 -19.26 -1.38 5.31
C THR A 116 -18.70 -0.84 4.00
N ILE A 117 -17.43 -0.42 3.98
CA ILE A 117 -16.75 0.05 2.77
C ILE A 117 -16.72 -1.06 1.72
N LEU A 118 -16.32 -2.28 2.11
CA LEU A 118 -16.26 -3.42 1.19
C LEU A 118 -17.63 -3.72 0.58
N SER A 119 -18.68 -3.74 1.38
CA SER A 119 -20.06 -3.95 0.92
C SER A 119 -20.50 -2.90 -0.10
N LEU A 120 -20.25 -1.62 0.17
CA LEU A 120 -20.62 -0.52 -0.72
C LEU A 120 -19.77 -0.48 -2.00
N CYS A 121 -18.46 -0.76 -1.90
CA CYS A 121 -17.60 -0.93 -3.07
C CYS A 121 -18.10 -2.05 -3.98
N THR A 122 -18.60 -3.13 -3.39
CA THR A 122 -19.18 -4.27 -4.13
C THR A 122 -20.49 -3.88 -4.81
N ALA A 123 -21.41 -3.28 -4.06
CA ALA A 123 -22.73 -2.89 -4.56
C ALA A 123 -22.67 -1.81 -5.65
N TRP A 124 -21.68 -0.91 -5.57
CA TRP A 124 -21.49 0.19 -6.50
C TRP A 124 -20.32 -0.02 -7.46
N HIS A 125 -19.78 -1.23 -7.52
CA HIS A 125 -18.76 -1.63 -8.49
C HIS A 125 -17.53 -0.71 -8.52
N PHE A 126 -16.90 -0.51 -7.35
CA PHE A 126 -15.59 0.14 -7.21
C PHE A 126 -14.50 -0.92 -7.06
N PRO A 127 -13.90 -1.42 -8.17
CA PRO A 127 -13.03 -2.59 -8.12
C PRO A 127 -11.74 -2.34 -7.33
N GLU A 128 -11.09 -1.21 -7.55
CA GLU A 128 -9.82 -0.89 -6.89
C GLU A 128 -10.02 -0.65 -5.37
N PHE A 129 -11.15 -0.05 -4.99
CA PHE A 129 -11.49 0.12 -3.58
C PHE A 129 -11.97 -1.16 -2.92
N ARG A 130 -12.63 -2.07 -3.66
CA ARG A 130 -12.96 -3.42 -3.20
C ARG A 130 -11.68 -4.20 -2.87
N LYS A 131 -10.69 -4.20 -3.77
CA LYS A 131 -9.37 -4.82 -3.52
C LYS A 131 -8.70 -4.25 -2.27
N LEU A 132 -8.65 -2.92 -2.13
CA LEU A 132 -8.07 -2.27 -0.97
C LEU A 132 -8.79 -2.63 0.33
N ALA A 133 -10.12 -2.71 0.31
CA ALA A 133 -10.91 -3.10 1.48
C ALA A 133 -10.68 -4.58 1.85
N ILE A 134 -10.55 -5.48 0.88
CA ILE A 134 -10.18 -6.89 1.10
C ILE A 134 -8.81 -6.97 1.80
N GLN A 135 -7.80 -6.28 1.26
CA GLN A 135 -6.46 -6.23 1.86
C GLN A 135 -6.47 -5.63 3.27
N SER A 136 -7.30 -4.61 3.49
CA SER A 136 -7.41 -3.95 4.79
C SER A 136 -8.13 -4.77 5.85
N LEU A 137 -8.90 -5.78 5.45
CA LEU A 137 -9.59 -6.73 6.34
C LEU A 137 -8.79 -8.01 6.59
N ASP A 138 -7.69 -8.21 5.86
CA ASP A 138 -6.83 -9.36 6.05
C ASP A 138 -6.31 -9.45 7.50
N GLY A 139 -6.43 -10.64 8.09
CA GLY A 139 -6.10 -10.91 9.49
C GLY A 139 -6.97 -10.21 10.56
N LYS A 140 -8.03 -9.45 10.18
CA LYS A 140 -8.91 -8.76 11.13
C LYS A 140 -10.24 -9.47 11.39
N LEU A 141 -10.66 -10.33 10.47
CA LEU A 141 -11.93 -11.07 10.55
C LEU A 141 -11.75 -12.37 11.33
N ALA A 142 -12.72 -12.70 12.17
CA ALA A 142 -12.79 -14.00 12.81
C ALA A 142 -13.19 -15.09 11.79
N GLU A 143 -12.97 -16.35 12.15
CA GLU A 143 -13.13 -17.50 11.26
C GLU A 143 -14.54 -17.63 10.66
N LEU A 144 -15.59 -17.41 11.47
CA LEU A 144 -16.98 -17.44 10.99
C LEU A 144 -17.35 -16.16 10.23
N GLU A 145 -16.74 -15.02 10.61
CA GLU A 145 -16.94 -13.75 9.90
C GLU A 145 -16.35 -13.84 8.49
N LEU A 146 -15.20 -14.48 8.32
CA LEU A 146 -14.57 -14.77 7.04
C LEU A 146 -15.52 -15.54 6.11
N ILE A 147 -16.12 -16.63 6.60
CA ILE A 147 -17.08 -17.43 5.80
C ILE A 147 -18.31 -16.59 5.47
N HIS A 148 -18.87 -15.90 6.45
CA HIS A 148 -20.10 -15.12 6.27
C HIS A 148 -19.90 -13.94 5.30
N VAL A 149 -18.89 -13.10 5.54
CA VAL A 149 -18.56 -11.95 4.67
C VAL A 149 -18.11 -12.43 3.29
N GLY A 150 -17.33 -13.52 3.23
CA GLY A 150 -16.88 -14.14 1.99
C GLY A 150 -18.04 -14.57 1.11
N ARG A 151 -19.04 -15.26 1.67
CA ARG A 151 -20.25 -15.63 0.93
C ARG A 151 -21.12 -14.43 0.57
N ALA A 152 -21.37 -13.55 1.52
CA ALA A 152 -22.26 -12.41 1.32
C ALA A 152 -21.77 -11.43 0.25
N LEU A 153 -20.45 -11.32 0.06
CA LEU A 153 -19.83 -10.39 -0.88
C LEU A 153 -19.12 -11.09 -2.04
N SER A 154 -19.32 -12.40 -2.22
CA SER A 154 -18.72 -13.22 -3.29
C SER A 154 -17.18 -13.12 -3.32
N ILE A 155 -16.52 -13.40 -2.20
CA ILE A 155 -15.06 -13.35 -2.00
C ILE A 155 -14.56 -14.75 -1.61
N PRO A 156 -14.16 -15.59 -2.59
CA PRO A 156 -13.77 -16.99 -2.35
C PRO A 156 -12.62 -17.15 -1.35
N ILE A 157 -11.62 -16.27 -1.40
CA ILE A 157 -10.45 -16.33 -0.50
C ILE A 157 -10.85 -16.22 0.98
N PHE A 158 -11.86 -15.41 1.31
CA PHE A 158 -12.33 -15.32 2.70
C PHE A 158 -13.01 -16.61 3.15
N VAL A 159 -13.80 -17.23 2.27
CA VAL A 159 -14.45 -18.51 2.60
C VAL A 159 -13.42 -19.61 2.85
N LEU A 160 -12.41 -19.70 1.98
CA LEU A 160 -11.29 -20.65 2.12
C LEU A 160 -10.49 -20.44 3.41
N GLU A 161 -10.09 -19.20 3.70
CA GLU A 161 -9.35 -18.88 4.93
C GLU A 161 -10.20 -19.17 6.17
N GLY A 162 -11.51 -18.92 6.11
CA GLY A 162 -12.44 -19.29 7.17
C GLY A 162 -12.51 -20.80 7.40
N TYR A 163 -12.61 -21.59 6.33
CA TYR A 163 -12.59 -23.06 6.40
C TYR A 163 -11.29 -23.61 6.95
N ARG A 164 -10.16 -23.08 6.45
CA ARG A 164 -8.82 -23.41 6.92
C ARG A 164 -8.67 -23.12 8.41
N ALA A 165 -9.10 -21.95 8.86
CA ALA A 165 -9.03 -21.58 10.26
C ALA A 165 -9.88 -22.51 11.15
N ILE A 166 -11.06 -22.94 10.67
CA ILE A 166 -11.88 -23.93 11.36
C ILE A 166 -11.14 -25.26 11.46
N ILE A 167 -10.55 -25.77 10.37
CA ILE A 167 -9.81 -27.04 10.36
C ILE A 167 -8.66 -27.01 11.36
N ASN A 168 -7.91 -25.91 11.39
CA ASN A 168 -6.75 -25.71 12.26
C ASN A 168 -7.09 -25.46 13.74
N ARG A 169 -8.38 -25.38 14.11
CA ARG A 169 -8.75 -25.30 15.53
C ARG A 169 -8.21 -26.50 16.32
N PRO A 170 -7.91 -26.33 17.61
CA PRO A 170 -7.62 -27.46 18.49
C PRO A 170 -8.72 -28.52 18.43
N THR A 171 -8.35 -29.80 18.50
CA THR A 171 -9.28 -30.95 18.47
C THR A 171 -10.30 -30.93 19.61
N THR A 172 -10.01 -30.19 20.69
CA THR A 172 -10.93 -29.98 21.81
C THR A 172 -12.08 -29.02 21.50
N LYS A 173 -11.96 -28.20 20.44
CA LYS A 173 -12.98 -27.22 20.05
C LYS A 173 -13.82 -27.78 18.90
N ILE A 174 -14.99 -28.31 19.26
CA ILE A 174 -15.98 -28.90 18.35
C ILE A 174 -16.81 -27.78 17.71
N ILE A 175 -17.20 -27.97 16.45
CA ILE A 175 -18.14 -27.08 15.74
C ILE A 175 -19.50 -27.19 16.43
N THR A 176 -20.01 -26.08 16.98
CA THR A 176 -21.31 -26.10 17.66
C THR A 176 -22.47 -26.15 16.67
N LYS A 177 -23.68 -26.44 17.15
CA LYS A 177 -24.87 -26.47 16.29
C LYS A 177 -25.14 -25.09 15.67
N GLU A 178 -24.91 -24.03 16.43
CA GLU A 178 -25.07 -22.64 15.98
C GLU A 178 -24.05 -22.30 14.89
N GLU A 179 -22.77 -22.65 15.09
CA GLU A 179 -21.75 -22.47 14.05
C GLU A 179 -22.09 -23.26 12.79
N ALA A 180 -22.62 -24.49 12.95
CA ALA A 180 -23.00 -25.32 11.82
C ALA A 180 -24.13 -24.72 10.99
N THR A 181 -25.06 -23.97 11.61
CA THR A 181 -26.10 -23.26 10.86
C THR A 181 -25.54 -22.10 10.03
N VAL A 182 -24.52 -21.40 10.53
CA VAL A 182 -23.88 -20.29 9.82
C VAL A 182 -23.00 -20.81 8.66
N ILE A 183 -22.28 -21.91 8.88
CA ILE A 183 -21.41 -22.53 7.88
C ILE A 183 -22.22 -23.33 6.85
N GLY A 184 -23.40 -23.82 7.21
CA GLY A 184 -24.20 -24.70 6.36
C GLY A 184 -23.83 -26.16 6.59
N HIS A 185 -24.86 -27.00 6.72
CA HIS A 185 -24.69 -28.40 7.15
C HIS A 185 -23.83 -29.24 6.20
N GLU A 186 -23.92 -29.00 4.90
CA GLU A 186 -23.09 -29.70 3.91
C GLU A 186 -21.61 -29.34 4.06
N SER A 187 -21.29 -28.04 4.11
CA SER A 187 -19.92 -27.56 4.30
C SER A 187 -19.33 -28.05 5.61
N VAL A 188 -20.12 -28.06 6.69
CA VAL A 188 -19.69 -28.61 8.00
C VAL A 188 -19.33 -30.08 7.89
N ASN A 189 -20.13 -30.88 7.17
CA ASN A 189 -19.84 -32.30 6.99
C ASN A 189 -18.49 -32.51 6.27
N LYS A 190 -18.25 -31.78 5.18
CA LYS A 190 -16.96 -31.79 4.45
C LYS A 190 -15.80 -31.37 5.37
N LEU A 191 -15.93 -30.28 6.12
CA LEU A 191 -14.93 -29.84 7.10
C LEU A 191 -14.66 -30.90 8.17
N TRP A 192 -15.70 -31.59 8.62
CA TRP A 192 -15.58 -32.64 9.64
C TRP A 192 -14.81 -33.85 9.11
N ILE A 193 -15.09 -34.28 7.87
CA ILE A 193 -14.35 -35.35 7.19
C ILE A 193 -12.87 -35.01 7.08
N ILE A 194 -12.54 -33.80 6.60
CA ILE A 194 -11.15 -33.34 6.46
C ILE A 194 -10.44 -33.32 7.82
N ARG A 195 -11.08 -32.75 8.85
CA ARG A 195 -10.51 -32.72 10.21
C ARG A 195 -10.30 -34.12 10.80
N TYR A 196 -11.26 -35.02 10.57
CA TYR A 196 -11.17 -36.39 11.05
C TYR A 196 -10.00 -37.14 10.38
N GLN A 197 -9.83 -36.97 9.07
CA GLN A 197 -8.71 -37.55 8.33
C GLN A 197 -7.36 -37.06 8.87
N ILE A 198 -7.20 -35.75 9.09
CA ILE A 198 -5.98 -35.18 9.69
C ILE A 198 -5.70 -35.80 11.08
N GLN A 199 -6.74 -35.92 11.91
CA GLN A 199 -6.60 -36.40 13.29
C GLN A 199 -6.31 -37.91 13.38
N VAL A 200 -6.98 -38.74 12.59
CA VAL A 200 -6.87 -40.20 12.67
C VAL A 200 -5.70 -40.73 11.85
N ALA A 201 -5.45 -40.17 10.67
CA ALA A 201 -4.33 -40.59 9.84
C ALA A 201 -2.99 -40.05 10.34
N GLY A 202 -3.00 -39.09 11.28
CA GLY A 202 -1.78 -38.43 11.76
C GLY A 202 -1.03 -37.67 10.65
N VAL A 203 -1.71 -37.42 9.53
CA VAL A 203 -1.17 -36.70 8.38
C VAL A 203 -1.22 -35.22 8.72
N ALA A 204 -0.08 -34.67 9.11
CA ALA A 204 0.10 -33.23 9.10
C ALA A 204 0.10 -32.78 7.64
N LEU A 205 -1.02 -32.20 7.19
CA LEU A 205 -1.05 -31.51 5.91
C LEU A 205 -0.24 -30.22 6.07
N ASP A 206 0.70 -30.00 5.17
CA ASP A 206 1.27 -28.68 5.02
C ASP A 206 0.21 -27.69 4.50
N GLU A 207 0.54 -26.41 4.53
CA GLU A 207 -0.34 -25.33 4.09
C GLU A 207 -0.87 -25.58 2.67
N GLU A 208 0.00 -25.99 1.74
CA GLU A 208 -0.37 -26.20 0.34
C GLU A 208 -1.30 -27.40 0.14
N ALA A 209 -1.05 -28.52 0.83
CA ALA A 209 -1.90 -29.70 0.75
C ALA A 209 -3.28 -29.44 1.36
N MET A 210 -3.35 -28.67 2.45
CA MET A 210 -4.62 -28.23 3.01
C MET A 210 -5.38 -27.32 2.05
N GLY A 211 -4.67 -26.44 1.35
CA GLY A 211 -5.24 -25.63 0.26
C GLY A 211 -5.87 -26.50 -0.81
N ARG A 212 -5.13 -27.47 -1.35
CA ARG A 212 -5.65 -28.39 -2.39
C ARG A 212 -6.89 -29.16 -1.94
N GLU A 213 -6.86 -29.74 -0.74
CA GLU A 213 -8.00 -30.49 -0.19
C GLU A 213 -9.25 -29.60 -0.07
N LEU A 214 -9.09 -28.36 0.41
CA LEU A 214 -10.19 -27.40 0.47
C LEU A 214 -10.69 -27.01 -0.92
N HIS A 215 -9.80 -26.75 -1.87
CA HIS A 215 -10.18 -26.41 -3.24
C HIS A 215 -10.96 -27.54 -3.92
N GLU A 216 -10.55 -28.80 -3.73
CA GLU A 216 -11.23 -29.97 -4.30
C GLU A 216 -12.61 -30.21 -3.67
N ASN A 217 -12.70 -30.20 -2.33
CA ASN A 217 -13.96 -30.47 -1.62
C ASN A 217 -15.00 -29.34 -1.79
N PHE A 218 -14.55 -28.11 -1.98
CA PHE A 218 -15.40 -26.92 -2.09
C PHE A 218 -15.41 -26.31 -3.51
N ALA A 219 -14.94 -27.03 -4.52
CA ALA A 219 -14.81 -26.53 -5.90
C ALA A 219 -16.11 -25.92 -6.44
N GLU A 220 -17.24 -26.59 -6.20
CA GLU A 220 -18.57 -26.14 -6.66
C GLU A 220 -19.01 -24.83 -5.98
N GLU A 221 -18.87 -24.74 -4.66
CA GLU A 221 -19.18 -23.52 -3.90
C GLU A 221 -18.27 -22.36 -4.33
N LEU A 222 -16.97 -22.61 -4.52
CA LEU A 222 -16.04 -21.58 -4.95
C LEU A 222 -16.33 -21.12 -6.39
N ALA A 223 -16.72 -22.04 -7.28
CA ALA A 223 -17.14 -21.71 -8.63
C ALA A 223 -18.44 -20.89 -8.63
N GLU A 224 -19.38 -21.18 -7.73
CA GLU A 224 -20.58 -20.35 -7.51
C GLU A 224 -20.22 -18.94 -7.08
N LEU A 225 -19.37 -18.78 -6.08
CA LEU A 225 -18.94 -17.46 -5.62
C LEU A 225 -18.21 -16.66 -6.71
N VAL A 226 -17.45 -17.32 -7.58
CA VAL A 226 -16.80 -16.66 -8.73
C VAL A 226 -17.82 -16.28 -9.81
N ARG A 227 -18.85 -17.09 -10.04
CA ARG A 227 -19.94 -16.76 -10.99
C ARG A 227 -20.79 -15.59 -10.50
N ASP A 228 -21.05 -15.56 -9.20
CA ASP A 228 -21.88 -14.54 -8.55
C ASP A 228 -21.09 -13.29 -8.18
N ASP A 229 -19.76 -13.28 -8.35
CA ASP A 229 -18.98 -12.04 -8.29
C ASP A 229 -19.46 -11.15 -9.44
N PRO A 230 -20.11 -10.00 -9.16
CA PRO A 230 -20.86 -9.20 -10.14
C PRO A 230 -19.95 -8.45 -11.14
N GLU A 231 -18.73 -8.94 -11.27
CA GLU A 231 -17.60 -8.30 -11.84
C GLU A 231 -16.78 -9.28 -12.68
N GLY A 232 -16.72 -10.58 -12.35
CA GLY A 232 -15.65 -11.46 -12.86
C GLY A 232 -14.26 -10.88 -12.56
N ARG A 233 -14.10 -10.16 -11.43
CA ARG A 233 -12.96 -9.25 -11.13
C ARG A 233 -12.03 -9.75 -10.04
N VAL A 234 -11.86 -11.06 -9.90
CA VAL A 234 -10.58 -11.59 -9.43
C VAL A 234 -9.67 -11.61 -10.67
N PRO A 235 -8.52 -10.89 -10.69
CA PRO A 235 -7.58 -10.96 -11.79
C PRO A 235 -7.29 -12.43 -12.13
N PRO A 236 -7.21 -12.83 -13.41
CA PRO A 236 -6.92 -14.21 -13.77
C PRO A 236 -5.66 -14.74 -13.07
N GLU A 237 -4.69 -13.87 -12.78
CA GLU A 237 -3.50 -14.15 -11.96
C GLU A 237 -3.85 -14.63 -10.54
N MET A 238 -4.77 -13.95 -9.88
CA MET A 238 -5.20 -14.23 -8.51
C MET A 238 -6.11 -15.46 -8.48
N VAL A 239 -6.93 -15.70 -9.51
CA VAL A 239 -7.67 -16.97 -9.68
C VAL A 239 -6.71 -18.14 -9.95
N ARG A 240 -5.66 -17.95 -10.77
CA ARG A 240 -4.67 -18.99 -11.12
C ARG A 240 -3.78 -19.36 -9.94
N GLU A 241 -3.35 -18.36 -9.17
CA GLU A 241 -2.60 -18.56 -7.92
C GLU A 241 -3.42 -19.40 -6.93
N TRP A 242 -4.74 -19.19 -6.88
CA TRP A 242 -5.64 -19.93 -5.98
C TRP A 242 -6.07 -21.29 -6.54
N ALA A 243 -6.20 -21.46 -7.86
CA ALA A 243 -6.62 -22.72 -8.46
C ALA A 243 -5.52 -23.80 -8.44
N GLY A 244 -4.29 -23.47 -8.04
CA GLY A 244 -3.20 -24.45 -7.90
C GLY A 244 -2.82 -25.16 -9.21
N VAL A 245 -3.18 -24.61 -10.37
CA VAL A 245 -3.01 -25.26 -11.68
C VAL A 245 -1.55 -25.12 -12.14
N PRO A 246 -0.79 -26.22 -12.30
CA PRO A 246 0.56 -26.17 -12.88
C PRO A 246 0.50 -25.80 -14.37
N GLU A 247 1.48 -25.05 -14.86
CA GLU A 247 1.54 -24.55 -16.25
C GLU A 247 1.69 -25.63 -17.36
N ASP A 248 1.69 -26.94 -17.04
CA ASP A 248 2.30 -27.95 -17.91
C ASP A 248 1.38 -29.00 -18.58
N GLU A 249 0.05 -28.84 -18.58
CA GLU A 249 -0.86 -29.81 -19.25
C GLU A 249 -1.32 -29.42 -20.67
N SER A 250 -0.66 -28.44 -21.32
CA SER A 250 -1.01 -28.08 -22.71
C SER A 250 -0.34 -28.95 -23.78
N ARG A 251 0.33 -30.05 -23.41
CA ARG A 251 1.21 -30.75 -24.38
C ARG A 251 1.28 -32.27 -24.26
N MET A 252 0.13 -32.95 -24.17
CA MET A 252 0.04 -34.34 -24.65
C MET A 252 -1.35 -34.67 -25.23
N GLY A 253 -1.37 -35.12 -26.49
CA GLY A 253 -2.26 -36.20 -26.89
C GLY A 253 -3.57 -35.88 -27.62
N LYS A 254 -3.58 -34.99 -28.63
CA LYS A 254 -4.44 -35.25 -29.80
C LYS A 254 -3.63 -36.14 -30.73
N ASP A 255 -3.94 -37.42 -30.75
CA ASP A 255 -3.90 -38.30 -31.93
C ASP A 255 -4.12 -39.75 -31.49
N MET A 256 -5.31 -40.29 -31.82
CA MET A 256 -5.63 -41.68 -32.16
C MET A 256 -7.14 -41.85 -32.05
N ARG A 257 -7.86 -41.33 -33.05
CA ARG A 257 -9.28 -41.67 -33.27
C ARG A 257 -9.28 -42.90 -34.17
N GLY A 258 -9.22 -44.08 -33.55
CA GLY A 258 -9.44 -45.37 -34.20
C GLY A 258 -10.93 -45.67 -34.25
N SER A 259 -11.42 -45.83 -35.48
CA SER A 259 -12.76 -46.24 -35.88
C SER A 259 -13.11 -47.66 -35.44
N VAL A 260 -14.19 -47.83 -34.66
CA VAL A 260 -14.99 -49.07 -34.59
C VAL A 260 -16.44 -48.70 -34.25
N SER A 261 -17.34 -48.89 -35.23
CA SER A 261 -18.72 -49.37 -35.01
C SER A 261 -18.66 -50.91 -35.06
N PRO A 262 -19.61 -51.71 -34.53
CA PRO A 262 -21.06 -51.44 -34.46
C PRO A 262 -21.76 -51.99 -33.17
N HIS A 263 -23.03 -51.65 -32.94
CA HIS A 263 -24.17 -52.59 -33.05
C HIS A 263 -25.40 -52.00 -32.36
N GLU A 264 -26.49 -51.96 -33.12
CA GLU A 264 -27.86 -51.75 -32.65
C GLU A 264 -28.26 -52.84 -31.65
N PHE A 265 -28.91 -52.42 -30.56
CA PHE A 265 -29.84 -53.25 -29.82
C PHE A 265 -31.00 -52.39 -29.31
N GLN A 266 -32.16 -52.57 -29.95
CA GLN A 266 -33.45 -52.12 -29.45
C GLN A 266 -33.88 -53.04 -28.31
N GLY A 267 -34.44 -52.46 -27.25
CA GLY A 267 -35.04 -53.20 -26.15
C GLY A 267 -35.79 -52.23 -25.25
N GLU A 268 -37.10 -52.20 -25.46
CA GLU A 268 -38.12 -51.53 -24.67
C GLU A 268 -38.03 -51.94 -23.19
N ASP A 269 -38.32 -51.02 -22.27
CA ASP A 269 -39.13 -51.36 -21.10
C ASP A 269 -39.63 -50.12 -20.34
N GLU A 270 -40.85 -50.31 -19.85
CA GLU A 270 -41.86 -49.35 -19.48
C GLU A 270 -41.70 -48.69 -18.10
N ALA A 271 -42.36 -47.54 -17.97
CA ALA A 271 -43.10 -47.06 -16.80
C ALA A 271 -42.36 -46.91 -15.45
N LYS A 272 -42.25 -45.65 -15.00
CA LYS A 272 -43.16 -45.08 -13.99
C LYS A 272 -42.88 -43.60 -13.78
N GLY A 273 -43.93 -42.80 -13.88
CA GLY A 273 -43.93 -41.39 -13.55
C GLY A 273 -43.64 -41.18 -12.07
N GLN A 274 -42.75 -40.24 -11.80
CA GLN A 274 -42.68 -39.59 -10.50
C GLN A 274 -42.48 -38.10 -10.70
N GLU A 275 -43.51 -37.41 -10.27
CA GLU A 275 -43.78 -35.98 -10.23
C GLU A 275 -42.60 -35.23 -9.60
N ARG A 276 -41.90 -34.40 -10.39
CA ARG A 276 -40.93 -33.44 -9.85
C ARG A 276 -41.68 -32.25 -9.27
N VAL A 277 -41.63 -32.12 -7.95
CA VAL A 277 -41.98 -30.91 -7.22
C VAL A 277 -40.96 -29.81 -7.58
N PRO A 278 -41.38 -28.61 -8.01
CA PRO A 278 -40.47 -27.48 -8.18
C PRO A 278 -40.07 -26.91 -6.81
N LEU A 279 -38.78 -26.91 -6.49
CA LEU A 279 -38.23 -26.13 -5.39
C LEU A 279 -37.99 -24.69 -5.89
N ASP A 280 -39.03 -23.87 -5.80
CA ASP A 280 -38.88 -22.42 -5.72
C ASP A 280 -38.73 -22.02 -4.25
N ALA A 281 -37.67 -21.27 -3.93
CA ALA A 281 -37.77 -19.94 -3.33
C ALA A 281 -36.41 -19.49 -2.78
N LYS A 282 -35.81 -18.55 -3.51
CA LYS A 282 -34.70 -17.69 -3.09
C LYS A 282 -35.06 -17.00 -1.76
N SER A 283 -34.37 -17.33 -0.69
CA SER A 283 -34.34 -16.51 0.53
C SER A 283 -33.27 -15.43 0.39
N SER A 284 -33.58 -14.37 -0.37
CA SER A 284 -32.86 -13.11 -0.23
C SER A 284 -33.40 -12.43 1.03
N VAL A 285 -32.73 -12.68 2.16
CA VAL A 285 -32.96 -11.92 3.39
C VAL A 285 -32.21 -10.59 3.24
N PRO A 286 -32.86 -9.43 3.44
CA PRO A 286 -32.17 -8.14 3.44
C PRO A 286 -31.16 -8.10 4.59
N TRP A 287 -29.88 -7.94 4.28
CA TRP A 287 -28.76 -7.86 5.24
C TRP A 287 -28.83 -6.67 6.22
N ALA A 288 -29.78 -5.75 6.03
CA ALA A 288 -29.95 -4.53 6.83
C ALA A 288 -30.25 -4.79 8.32
N ASP A 289 -30.66 -6.00 8.70
CA ASP A 289 -31.12 -6.30 10.06
C ASP A 289 -30.01 -6.72 11.05
N PHE A 290 -28.78 -6.98 10.60
CA PHE A 290 -27.72 -7.53 11.48
C PHE A 290 -26.72 -6.50 12.03
N LEU A 291 -26.61 -5.32 11.41
CA LEU A 291 -25.81 -4.21 11.92
C LEU A 291 -26.75 -3.13 12.48
N GLY A 292 -27.28 -3.39 13.68
CA GLY A 292 -28.08 -2.40 14.40
C GLY A 292 -27.33 -1.05 14.53
N PRO A 293 -28.03 0.09 14.40
CA PRO A 293 -27.38 1.40 14.37
C PRO A 293 -26.65 1.69 15.70
N PRO A 294 -25.41 2.21 15.67
CA PRO A 294 -24.75 2.69 16.88
C PRO A 294 -25.49 3.91 17.43
N ALA A 295 -25.80 3.90 18.72
CA ALA A 295 -26.47 5.01 19.41
C ALA A 295 -25.58 6.27 19.41
N CYS A 296 -26.03 7.35 18.76
CA CYS A 296 -25.31 8.63 18.76
C CYS A 296 -25.78 9.55 19.91
N PRO A 297 -24.85 10.21 20.63
CA PRO A 297 -25.17 11.33 21.53
C PRO A 297 -25.36 12.65 20.74
N ARG A 298 -26.24 13.53 21.24
CA ARG A 298 -26.61 14.81 20.59
C ARG A 298 -25.47 15.86 20.63
N PRO A 299 -25.33 16.74 19.62
CA PRO A 299 -24.34 17.81 19.64
C PRO A 299 -24.83 19.06 20.41
N ARG A 300 -23.89 19.75 21.06
CA ARG A 300 -24.04 21.14 21.54
C ARG A 300 -23.36 22.11 20.57
N ASP A 301 -23.98 23.28 20.45
CA ASP A 301 -23.64 24.39 19.55
C ASP A 301 -22.21 24.93 19.70
N ILE A 302 -21.51 25.08 18.57
CA ILE A 302 -20.42 26.05 18.39
C ILE A 302 -20.52 26.60 16.96
N THR A 303 -20.99 27.84 16.83
CA THR A 303 -20.95 28.65 15.60
C THR A 303 -19.56 29.24 15.38
N ARG A 304 -18.98 29.06 14.18
CA ARG A 304 -17.97 29.97 13.61
C ARG A 304 -17.81 29.75 12.09
N ASP A 305 -18.18 30.76 11.31
CA ASP A 305 -17.86 30.88 9.88
C ASP A 305 -16.35 30.94 9.63
N PRO A 306 -15.89 30.42 8.47
CA PRO A 306 -15.23 31.32 7.53
C PRO A 306 -15.54 30.99 6.06
N ALA A 307 -16.27 31.88 5.40
CA ALA A 307 -16.30 31.98 3.94
C ALA A 307 -15.24 32.99 3.50
N GLY A 308 -14.32 32.56 2.64
CA GLY A 308 -13.34 33.45 2.03
C GLY A 308 -12.12 32.70 1.52
N TRP A 309 -12.25 32.08 0.35
CA TRP A 309 -11.23 31.97 -0.71
C TRP A 309 -11.70 30.95 -1.77
N TRP A 310 -11.15 31.09 -2.98
CA TRP A 310 -11.27 30.26 -4.20
C TRP A 310 -12.09 30.90 -5.33
N GLY A 311 -11.41 31.78 -6.07
CA GLY A 311 -11.72 32.09 -7.46
C GLY A 311 -10.45 31.85 -8.30
N ALA A 312 -10.39 30.72 -9.01
CA ALA A 312 -9.46 30.46 -10.11
C ALA A 312 -10.16 29.57 -11.15
N SER A 313 -10.07 29.94 -12.43
CA SER A 313 -10.90 29.41 -13.52
C SER A 313 -10.67 27.92 -13.86
N ASP A 314 -11.76 27.16 -13.93
CA ASP A 314 -11.85 25.72 -14.19
C ASP A 314 -11.19 25.19 -15.49
N GLY A 315 -10.82 26.08 -16.41
CA GLY A 315 -10.22 25.71 -17.70
C GLY A 315 -8.72 25.39 -17.66
N GLU A 316 -7.99 25.80 -16.61
CA GLU A 316 -6.57 25.51 -16.44
C GLU A 316 -6.34 24.18 -15.73
N MET A 317 -7.08 23.92 -14.66
CA MET A 317 -6.93 22.69 -13.85
C MET A 317 -7.22 21.41 -14.65
N LYS A 318 -8.18 21.46 -15.59
CA LYS A 318 -8.48 20.33 -16.49
C LYS A 318 -7.33 20.03 -17.45
N ARG A 319 -6.63 21.06 -17.95
CA ARG A 319 -5.48 20.89 -18.86
C ARG A 319 -4.24 20.38 -18.12
N GLU A 320 -4.01 20.86 -16.90
CA GLU A 320 -2.95 20.35 -16.03
C GLU A 320 -3.15 18.87 -15.68
N MET A 321 -4.38 18.44 -15.41
CA MET A 321 -4.70 17.05 -15.11
C MET A 321 -4.48 16.11 -16.31
N GLU A 322 -4.83 16.54 -17.52
CA GLU A 322 -4.56 15.78 -18.75
C GLU A 322 -3.04 15.65 -19.01
N GLU A 323 -2.25 16.67 -18.70
CA GLU A 323 -0.79 16.62 -18.86
C GLU A 323 -0.11 15.72 -17.82
N VAL A 324 -0.60 15.70 -16.58
CA VAL A 324 -0.15 14.76 -15.54
C VAL A 324 -0.45 13.31 -15.96
N GLN A 325 -1.62 13.07 -16.56
CA GLN A 325 -1.98 11.74 -17.08
C GLN A 325 -1.07 11.31 -18.24
N LEU A 326 -0.81 12.20 -19.20
CA LEU A 326 0.10 11.92 -20.32
C LEU A 326 1.55 11.69 -19.85
N ALA A 327 2.00 12.41 -18.81
CA ALA A 327 3.30 12.19 -18.19
C ALA A 327 3.39 10.82 -17.50
N GLY A 328 2.31 10.37 -16.84
CA GLY A 328 2.19 9.03 -16.27
C GLY A 328 2.33 7.94 -17.34
N CYS A 329 1.56 8.03 -18.44
CA CYS A 329 1.64 7.09 -19.55
C CYS A 329 3.06 6.98 -20.16
N LEU A 330 3.80 8.10 -20.20
CA LEU A 330 5.18 8.10 -20.70
C LEU A 330 6.15 7.39 -19.74
N GLN A 331 5.90 7.43 -18.43
CA GLN A 331 6.69 6.67 -17.46
C GLN A 331 6.42 5.17 -17.56
N ASP A 332 5.17 4.78 -17.76
CA ASP A 332 4.76 3.38 -17.91
C ASP A 332 5.41 2.75 -19.16
N LEU A 333 5.35 3.44 -20.31
CA LEU A 333 6.00 2.99 -21.55
C LEU A 333 7.53 2.83 -21.40
N LYS A 334 8.19 3.72 -20.65
CA LYS A 334 9.62 3.58 -20.30
C LYS A 334 9.88 2.43 -19.33
N GLY A 335 8.91 2.05 -18.51
CA GLY A 335 8.94 0.83 -17.71
C GLY A 335 8.91 -0.41 -18.59
N GLU A 336 7.97 -0.46 -19.52
CA GLU A 336 7.82 -1.56 -20.48
C GLU A 336 9.06 -1.74 -21.36
N GLU A 337 9.64 -0.65 -21.90
CA GLU A 337 10.87 -0.72 -22.69
C GLU A 337 12.03 -1.34 -21.90
N ARG A 338 12.18 -0.97 -20.62
CA ARG A 338 13.23 -1.51 -19.74
C ARG A 338 13.02 -3.00 -19.49
N GLU A 339 11.79 -3.42 -19.27
CA GLU A 339 11.45 -4.82 -19.03
C GLU A 339 11.69 -5.69 -20.27
N ILE A 340 11.31 -5.22 -21.47
CA ILE A 340 11.59 -5.92 -22.71
C ILE A 340 13.10 -6.03 -22.97
N ARG A 341 13.86 -4.95 -22.71
CA ARG A 341 15.34 -4.98 -22.80
C ARG A 341 15.98 -5.96 -21.82
N ARG A 342 15.44 -6.08 -20.61
CA ARG A 342 15.89 -7.07 -19.60
C ARG A 342 15.68 -8.49 -20.12
N LYS A 343 14.48 -8.81 -20.63
CA LYS A 343 14.17 -10.13 -21.22
C LYS A 343 15.08 -10.45 -22.41
N LEU A 344 15.38 -9.45 -23.24
CA LEU A 344 16.33 -9.59 -24.34
C LEU A 344 17.75 -9.89 -23.86
N GLN A 345 18.23 -9.19 -22.82
CA GLN A 345 19.54 -9.42 -22.23
C GLN A 345 19.64 -10.81 -21.58
N GLU A 346 18.59 -11.26 -20.88
CA GLU A 346 18.52 -12.60 -20.30
C GLU A 346 18.52 -13.70 -21.37
N ALA A 347 17.81 -13.49 -22.48
CA ALA A 347 17.83 -14.40 -23.62
C ALA A 347 19.23 -14.50 -24.24
N GLN A 348 19.95 -13.38 -24.36
CA GLN A 348 21.33 -13.33 -24.86
C GLN A 348 22.33 -13.98 -23.89
N SER A 349 22.19 -13.80 -22.58
CA SER A 349 23.07 -14.46 -21.59
C SER A 349 22.86 -15.98 -21.55
N ARG A 350 21.61 -16.44 -21.74
CA ARG A 350 21.30 -17.87 -21.88
C ARG A 350 21.91 -18.46 -23.15
N GLU A 351 22.03 -17.68 -24.22
CA GLU A 351 22.67 -18.08 -25.47
C GLU A 351 24.17 -18.33 -25.30
N GLN A 352 24.89 -17.40 -24.67
CA GLN A 352 26.33 -17.53 -24.38
C GLN A 352 26.67 -18.74 -23.47
N SER A 353 25.70 -19.21 -22.68
CA SER A 353 25.87 -20.35 -21.79
C SER A 353 25.66 -21.71 -22.49
N LEU A 354 25.13 -21.75 -23.72
CA LEU A 354 24.69 -22.97 -24.41
C LEU A 354 25.57 -23.36 -25.62
N GLU A 355 26.72 -22.72 -25.83
CA GLU A 355 27.64 -22.99 -26.97
C GLU A 355 28.36 -24.37 -26.94
N GLY A 356 27.93 -25.31 -26.09
CA GLY A 356 28.60 -26.60 -25.87
C GLY A 356 27.96 -27.86 -26.48
N GLY A 357 26.85 -27.79 -27.23
CA GLY A 357 26.12 -29.00 -27.62
C GLY A 357 25.42 -28.96 -28.98
N VAL A 358 25.90 -29.82 -29.89
CA VAL A 358 25.31 -30.45 -31.10
C VAL A 358 24.20 -29.70 -31.86
N ASP A 359 24.46 -29.51 -33.16
CA ASP A 359 23.64 -28.85 -34.18
C ASP A 359 22.15 -29.19 -34.17
N THR A 360 21.33 -28.15 -34.00
CA THR A 360 19.99 -28.09 -34.57
C THR A 360 19.76 -26.68 -35.13
N GLU A 361 20.01 -26.50 -36.44
CA GLU A 361 19.72 -25.25 -37.17
C GLU A 361 18.26 -24.77 -36.98
N SER A 362 17.32 -25.70 -36.81
CA SER A 362 15.91 -25.41 -36.48
C SER A 362 15.75 -24.65 -35.17
N VAL A 363 16.55 -25.01 -34.15
CA VAL A 363 16.52 -24.35 -32.84
C VAL A 363 17.18 -22.97 -32.91
N LYS A 364 18.26 -22.80 -33.69
CA LYS A 364 18.85 -21.48 -33.96
C LYS A 364 17.86 -20.56 -34.68
N HIS A 365 17.12 -21.07 -35.67
CA HIS A 365 16.12 -20.30 -36.41
C HIS A 365 14.95 -19.86 -35.53
N ALA A 366 14.35 -20.76 -34.75
CA ALA A 366 13.26 -20.42 -33.83
C ALA A 366 13.68 -19.41 -32.75
N ARG A 367 14.95 -19.44 -32.32
CA ARG A 367 15.52 -18.49 -31.36
C ARG A 367 15.72 -17.10 -31.98
N LEU A 368 16.23 -17.05 -33.21
CA LEU A 368 16.43 -15.80 -33.95
C LEU A 368 15.11 -15.09 -34.25
N GLU A 369 14.03 -15.85 -34.54
CA GLU A 369 12.69 -15.29 -34.68
C GLU A 369 12.14 -14.72 -33.36
N ARG A 370 12.42 -15.38 -32.22
CA ARG A 370 12.03 -14.84 -30.90
C ARG A 370 12.75 -13.52 -30.57
N ILE A 371 14.03 -13.40 -30.90
CA ILE A 371 14.80 -12.16 -30.72
C ILE A 371 14.27 -11.04 -31.61
N LYS A 372 13.97 -11.34 -32.89
CA LYS A 372 13.37 -10.38 -33.82
C LYS A 372 12.02 -9.86 -33.31
N GLU A 373 11.20 -10.73 -32.73
CA GLU A 373 9.90 -10.34 -32.19
C GLU A 373 10.01 -9.39 -31.00
N GLU A 374 10.93 -9.65 -30.06
CA GLU A 374 11.17 -8.72 -28.94
C GLU A 374 11.74 -7.37 -29.41
N LEU A 375 12.57 -7.36 -30.47
CA LEU A 375 13.04 -6.12 -31.09
C LEU A 375 11.90 -5.31 -31.74
N ARG A 376 10.94 -5.96 -32.41
CA ARG A 376 9.74 -5.28 -32.93
C ARG A 376 8.93 -4.62 -31.83
N LYS A 377 8.74 -5.29 -30.69
CA LYS A 377 8.04 -4.71 -29.53
C LYS A 377 8.76 -3.47 -29.00
N ILE A 378 10.09 -3.48 -28.92
CA ILE A 378 10.88 -2.30 -28.52
C ILE A 378 10.68 -1.15 -29.51
N GLU A 379 10.69 -1.42 -30.81
CA GLU A 379 10.46 -0.39 -31.84
C GLU A 379 9.05 0.21 -31.75
N GLU A 380 8.03 -0.61 -31.45
CA GLU A 380 6.66 -0.14 -31.27
C GLU A 380 6.51 0.75 -30.03
N VAL A 381 7.07 0.35 -28.88
CA VAL A 381 7.06 1.18 -27.66
C VAL A 381 7.76 2.52 -27.91
N LYS A 382 8.90 2.52 -28.61
CA LYS A 382 9.60 3.77 -28.98
C LYS A 382 8.82 4.64 -29.94
N ARG A 383 8.04 4.05 -30.86
CA ARG A 383 7.15 4.78 -31.77
C ARG A 383 6.08 5.52 -30.98
N VAL A 384 5.42 4.83 -30.04
CA VAL A 384 4.39 5.41 -29.17
C VAL A 384 4.97 6.48 -28.26
N GLU A 385 6.14 6.25 -27.65
CA GLU A 385 6.84 7.24 -26.84
C GLU A 385 7.14 8.52 -27.65
N LYS A 386 7.59 8.38 -28.89
CA LYS A 386 7.87 9.52 -29.79
C LYS A 386 6.61 10.29 -30.17
N GLU A 387 5.48 9.61 -30.33
CA GLU A 387 4.17 10.21 -30.63
C GLU A 387 3.60 10.97 -29.41
N LEU A 388 3.71 10.39 -28.21
CA LEU A 388 3.38 11.06 -26.96
C LEU A 388 4.29 12.28 -26.73
N THR A 389 5.59 12.13 -26.98
CA THR A 389 6.57 13.21 -26.81
C THR A 389 6.31 14.36 -27.79
N ARG A 390 5.89 14.08 -29.03
CA ARG A 390 5.43 15.12 -29.98
C ARG A 390 4.15 15.79 -29.49
N SER A 391 3.20 15.02 -28.97
CA SER A 391 1.93 15.55 -28.44
C SER A 391 2.17 16.47 -27.24
N LEU A 392 3.11 16.12 -26.37
CA LEU A 392 3.57 16.97 -25.26
C LEU A 392 4.38 18.18 -25.76
N GLY A 393 5.25 18.00 -26.75
CA GLY A 393 6.05 19.07 -27.36
C GLY A 393 5.19 20.14 -28.05
N ASN A 394 4.11 19.74 -28.70
CA ASN A 394 3.16 20.66 -29.33
C ASN A 394 2.32 21.45 -28.31
N ARG A 395 2.18 20.96 -27.06
CA ARG A 395 1.52 21.69 -25.95
C ARG A 395 2.45 22.65 -25.20
N LYS A 396 3.77 22.42 -25.26
CA LYS A 396 4.80 23.21 -24.54
C LYS A 396 5.02 24.66 -25.02
N MET A 397 4.22 25.20 -25.95
CA MET A 397 4.41 26.59 -26.41
C MET A 397 3.91 27.65 -25.41
N TRP A 398 3.19 27.27 -24.34
CA TRP A 398 2.53 28.24 -23.46
C TRP A 398 2.88 28.19 -21.96
N PHE A 399 3.62 27.19 -21.46
CA PHE A 399 4.07 27.17 -20.06
C PHE A 399 5.50 26.64 -19.91
N GLY A 400 6.31 27.39 -19.17
CA GLY A 400 7.76 27.21 -19.01
C GLY A 400 8.19 26.05 -18.08
N PRO A 401 9.48 26.02 -17.67
CA PRO A 401 10.21 24.85 -17.13
C PRO A 401 9.80 24.31 -15.73
N ASP A 402 8.57 24.57 -15.28
CA ASP A 402 8.18 24.38 -13.87
C ASP A 402 7.55 23.01 -13.56
N ILE A 403 6.83 22.41 -14.50
CA ILE A 403 6.31 21.01 -14.37
C ILE A 403 7.46 19.99 -14.42
N ASP A 404 8.48 20.27 -15.23
CA ASP A 404 9.65 19.42 -15.40
C ASP A 404 10.49 19.33 -14.10
N LEU A 405 10.41 20.35 -13.24
CA LEU A 405 11.14 20.37 -11.97
C LEU A 405 10.56 19.39 -10.94
N TRP A 406 9.23 19.27 -10.87
CA TRP A 406 8.55 18.39 -9.93
C TRP A 406 8.77 16.91 -10.27
N ILE A 407 8.61 16.57 -11.56
CA ILE A 407 8.88 15.21 -12.06
C ILE A 407 10.34 14.83 -11.78
N ARG A 408 11.26 15.76 -12.05
CA ARG A 408 12.70 15.54 -11.82
C ARG A 408 13.07 15.44 -10.34
N LEU A 409 12.37 16.16 -9.45
CA LEU A 409 12.57 16.07 -8.00
C LEU A 409 12.16 14.69 -7.46
N GLU A 410 11.01 14.18 -7.89
CA GLU A 410 10.51 12.88 -7.42
C GLU A 410 11.34 11.72 -7.99
N ASP A 411 11.76 11.81 -9.26
CA ASP A 411 12.70 10.86 -9.87
C ASP A 411 14.05 10.78 -9.10
N VAL A 412 14.63 11.92 -8.73
CA VAL A 412 15.88 11.96 -7.94
C VAL A 412 15.67 11.36 -6.53
N ARG A 413 14.50 11.55 -5.91
CA ARG A 413 14.15 10.92 -4.62
C ARG A 413 14.06 9.40 -4.75
N ASN A 414 13.46 8.90 -5.82
CA ASN A 414 13.31 7.47 -6.08
C ASN A 414 14.67 6.80 -6.32
N ARG A 415 15.48 7.35 -7.22
CA ARG A 415 16.86 6.86 -7.48
C ARG A 415 17.70 6.84 -6.20
N ARG A 416 17.53 7.83 -5.32
CA ARG A 416 18.22 7.87 -4.02
C ARG A 416 17.72 6.79 -3.05
N ARG A 417 16.41 6.51 -3.00
CA ARG A 417 15.83 5.45 -2.16
C ARG A 417 16.33 4.08 -2.62
N GLU A 418 16.26 3.81 -3.91
CA GLU A 418 16.75 2.56 -4.51
C GLU A 418 18.25 2.35 -4.25
N LEU A 419 19.08 3.37 -4.44
CA LEU A 419 20.51 3.24 -4.20
C LEU A 419 20.84 3.00 -2.72
N LYS A 420 20.09 3.63 -1.79
CA LYS A 420 20.23 3.34 -0.36
C LYS A 420 19.83 1.91 -0.03
N GLN A 421 18.74 1.43 -0.60
CA GLN A 421 18.25 0.06 -0.39
C GLN A 421 19.29 -0.95 -0.88
N ARG A 422 19.85 -0.76 -2.09
CA ARG A 422 20.94 -1.58 -2.63
C ARG A 422 22.20 -1.59 -1.76
N ILE A 423 22.51 -0.49 -1.07
CA ILE A 423 23.64 -0.42 -0.13
C ILE A 423 23.35 -1.18 1.16
N ILE A 424 22.10 -1.17 1.63
CA ILE A 424 21.66 -1.91 2.81
C ILE A 424 21.68 -3.42 2.50
N ASP A 425 21.11 -3.81 1.36
CA ASP A 425 20.95 -5.22 0.96
C ASP A 425 22.31 -5.86 0.59
N GLY A 426 23.25 -5.09 0.02
CA GLY A 426 24.60 -5.55 -0.32
C GLY A 426 25.57 -5.64 0.87
N GLY A 427 25.14 -5.32 2.09
CA GLY A 427 25.99 -5.01 3.24
C GLY A 427 26.80 -6.15 3.88
N ALA A 428 26.79 -7.37 3.33
CA ALA A 428 27.46 -8.53 3.96
C ALA A 428 28.47 -9.30 3.08
N VAL A 429 28.55 -9.06 1.76
CA VAL A 429 29.31 -9.96 0.85
C VAL A 429 30.22 -9.23 -0.16
N GLU A 430 30.18 -7.89 -0.25
CA GLU A 430 31.01 -7.16 -1.22
C GLU A 430 32.40 -6.82 -0.66
N ASP A 431 33.40 -7.66 -0.97
CA ASP A 431 34.83 -7.43 -0.65
C ASP A 431 35.51 -6.37 -1.55
N ASP A 432 34.84 -5.90 -2.59
CA ASP A 432 35.39 -4.92 -3.52
C ASP A 432 35.23 -3.48 -2.99
N GLN A 433 36.36 -2.88 -2.57
CA GLN A 433 36.41 -1.49 -2.13
C GLN A 433 36.04 -0.50 -3.25
N SER A 434 36.32 -0.82 -4.52
CA SER A 434 36.02 0.07 -5.66
C SER A 434 34.52 0.27 -5.81
N LEU A 435 33.75 -0.81 -5.78
CA LEU A 435 32.29 -0.78 -5.90
C LEU A 435 31.62 0.03 -4.76
N ARG A 436 32.17 -0.03 -3.54
CA ARG A 436 31.69 0.75 -2.40
C ARG A 436 31.95 2.25 -2.60
N TRP A 437 33.09 2.61 -3.19
CA TRP A 437 33.41 3.99 -3.55
C TRP A 437 32.50 4.54 -4.65
N ASP A 438 32.18 3.73 -5.66
CA ASP A 438 31.28 4.13 -6.74
C ASP A 438 29.83 4.33 -6.27
N LYS A 439 29.32 3.44 -5.41
CA LYS A 439 28.00 3.61 -4.77
C LYS A 439 27.95 4.86 -3.90
N ALA A 440 29.03 5.16 -3.16
CA ALA A 440 29.13 6.37 -2.36
C ALA A 440 29.17 7.64 -3.24
N LYS A 441 29.90 7.60 -4.35
CA LYS A 441 29.99 8.70 -5.33
C LYS A 441 28.63 8.98 -5.98
N ALA A 442 27.90 7.93 -6.37
CA ALA A 442 26.55 8.05 -6.93
C ALA A 442 25.55 8.62 -5.91
N LEU A 443 25.63 8.24 -4.63
CA LEU A 443 24.82 8.86 -3.57
C LEU A 443 25.13 10.35 -3.39
N VAL A 444 26.40 10.76 -3.47
CA VAL A 444 26.77 12.17 -3.37
C VAL A 444 26.18 12.96 -4.54
N GLN A 445 26.27 12.43 -5.78
CA GLN A 445 25.68 13.05 -6.97
C GLN A 445 24.16 13.22 -6.85
N LEU A 446 23.44 12.18 -6.41
CA LEU A 446 21.99 12.27 -6.21
C LEU A 446 21.61 13.27 -5.11
N ASN A 447 22.38 13.35 -4.03
CA ASN A 447 22.15 14.37 -2.99
C ASN A 447 22.40 15.79 -3.51
N THR A 448 23.37 16.00 -4.41
CA THR A 448 23.61 17.30 -5.03
C THR A 448 22.50 17.69 -6.00
N GLU A 449 22.00 16.76 -6.81
CA GLU A 449 20.83 16.98 -7.69
C GLU A 449 19.58 17.30 -6.88
N LEU A 450 19.34 16.58 -5.78
CA LEU A 450 18.20 16.83 -4.89
C LEU A 450 18.26 18.26 -4.32
N ARG A 451 19.45 18.69 -3.87
CA ARG A 451 19.67 20.04 -3.34
C ARG A 451 19.41 21.12 -4.40
N TYR A 452 19.88 20.89 -5.63
CA TYR A 452 19.63 21.81 -6.74
C TYR A 452 18.13 21.94 -7.02
N CYS A 453 17.40 20.82 -7.07
CA CYS A 453 15.96 20.83 -7.31
C CYS A 453 15.20 21.54 -6.17
N GLN A 454 15.60 21.32 -4.92
CA GLN A 454 15.01 21.97 -3.75
C GLN A 454 15.24 23.49 -3.71
N VAL A 455 16.45 23.96 -4.05
CA VAL A 455 16.75 25.40 -4.14
C VAL A 455 15.91 26.04 -5.24
N LYS A 456 15.77 25.36 -6.38
CA LYS A 456 14.97 25.86 -7.50
C LYS A 456 13.47 25.88 -7.16
N GLN A 457 12.97 24.89 -6.41
CA GLN A 457 11.61 24.90 -5.87
C GLN A 457 11.39 26.09 -4.94
N GLN A 458 12.30 26.36 -4.01
CA GLN A 458 12.20 27.51 -3.09
C GLN A 458 12.24 28.85 -3.83
N MET A 459 13.03 28.97 -4.90
CA MET A 459 13.03 30.16 -5.75
C MET A 459 11.68 30.37 -6.46
N LEU A 460 11.06 29.29 -6.93
CA LEU A 460 9.74 29.36 -7.57
C LEU A 460 8.64 29.70 -6.57
N GLU A 461 8.65 29.09 -5.38
CA GLU A 461 7.72 29.43 -4.29
C GLU A 461 7.87 30.90 -3.86
N LYS A 462 9.10 31.42 -3.81
CA LYS A 462 9.34 32.84 -3.52
C LYS A 462 8.77 33.74 -4.62
N ARG A 463 9.01 33.42 -5.90
CA ARG A 463 8.44 34.16 -7.05
C ARG A 463 6.92 34.13 -7.05
N LEU A 464 6.32 32.98 -6.74
CA LEU A 464 4.86 32.84 -6.67
C LEU A 464 4.28 33.70 -5.55
N ASN A 465 4.94 33.75 -4.40
CA ASN A 465 4.56 34.63 -3.29
C ASN A 465 4.74 36.12 -3.62
N GLU A 466 5.81 36.48 -4.35
CA GLU A 466 6.02 37.85 -4.84
C GLU A 466 4.90 38.27 -5.80
N LEU A 467 4.49 37.39 -6.73
CA LEU A 467 3.37 37.65 -7.65
C LEU A 467 2.02 37.78 -6.93
N ASN A 468 1.79 36.97 -5.90
CA ASN A 468 0.57 37.04 -5.09
C ASN A 468 0.52 38.27 -4.16
N GLY A 469 1.67 38.90 -3.88
CA GLY A 469 1.79 40.06 -3.00
C GLY A 469 1.50 41.43 -3.66
N VAL A 470 1.36 41.50 -4.99
CA VAL A 470 1.19 42.77 -5.72
C VAL A 470 -0.28 43.23 -5.82
N GLY A 471 -1.25 42.43 -5.35
CA GLY A 471 -2.69 42.71 -5.47
C GLY A 471 -3.29 43.61 -4.37
N GLY A 472 -2.66 44.73 -4.02
CA GLY A 472 -3.09 45.57 -2.90
C GLY A 472 -2.98 47.08 -3.12
N GLU A 473 -3.52 47.62 -4.22
CA GLU A 473 -3.72 49.07 -4.35
C GLU A 473 -5.13 49.49 -3.89
N LYS A 474 -5.18 50.53 -3.04
CA LYS A 474 -6.40 51.13 -2.49
C LYS A 474 -7.18 51.94 -3.54
N PRO A 475 -8.51 52.09 -3.41
CA PRO A 475 -9.30 52.92 -4.30
C PRO A 475 -9.04 54.41 -4.03
N LEU A 476 -8.80 55.18 -5.09
CA LEU A 476 -8.77 56.64 -5.07
C LEU A 476 -10.12 57.19 -5.56
N ASP A 477 -10.64 58.14 -4.81
CA ASP A 477 -11.92 58.81 -5.04
C ASP A 477 -11.85 59.78 -6.23
N ALA A 478 -12.95 59.85 -6.98
CA ALA A 478 -13.11 60.67 -8.16
C ALA A 478 -13.55 62.11 -7.82
N SER A 479 -12.81 63.12 -8.31
CA SER A 479 -13.43 64.37 -8.79
C SER A 479 -12.58 65.05 -9.89
N GLY A 480 -13.16 65.05 -11.09
CA GLY A 480 -13.35 66.19 -11.99
C GLY A 480 -12.19 67.02 -12.58
N VAL A 481 -11.99 66.81 -13.89
CA VAL A 481 -11.96 67.81 -14.99
C VAL A 481 -10.68 68.64 -15.30
N ASN A 482 -10.23 68.42 -16.56
CA ASN A 482 -9.57 69.30 -17.56
C ASN A 482 -8.05 69.29 -17.81
N SER A 483 -7.77 69.08 -19.12
CA SER A 483 -6.71 69.66 -19.98
C SER A 483 -5.33 69.02 -20.07
N THR A 484 -5.15 68.30 -21.18
CA THR A 484 -4.12 68.44 -22.23
C THR A 484 -2.63 68.61 -21.87
N ALA A 485 -1.84 67.72 -22.49
CA ALA A 485 -0.46 67.92 -22.96
C ALA A 485 0.66 67.95 -21.89
N ALA A 486 1.06 66.77 -21.38
CA ALA A 486 2.39 66.54 -20.79
C ALA A 486 2.67 65.04 -20.56
N GLU A 487 2.83 64.25 -21.62
CA GLU A 487 3.11 62.79 -21.52
C GLU A 487 4.48 62.34 -22.06
N HIS A 488 5.46 63.24 -22.23
CA HIS A 488 6.80 62.85 -22.68
C HIS A 488 7.97 63.16 -21.72
N GLU A 489 7.70 63.49 -20.46
CA GLU A 489 8.76 63.87 -19.49
C GLU A 489 8.64 63.21 -18.09
N LYS A 490 8.05 62.00 -18.01
CA LYS A 490 8.03 61.20 -16.75
C LYS A 490 8.86 59.92 -16.79
N ASP A 491 9.30 59.47 -17.97
CA ASP A 491 10.07 58.23 -18.10
C ASP A 491 11.59 58.38 -17.86
N THR A 492 12.08 59.60 -17.63
CA THR A 492 13.51 59.85 -17.34
C THR A 492 13.83 60.04 -15.85
N LYS A 493 12.82 60.20 -14.98
CA LYS A 493 13.02 60.35 -13.52
C LYS A 493 12.81 59.05 -12.73
N SER A 494 12.09 58.08 -13.29
CA SER A 494 11.93 56.72 -12.72
C SER A 494 13.19 55.86 -12.87
N VAL A 495 14.05 56.16 -13.85
CA VAL A 495 15.31 55.42 -14.08
C VAL A 495 16.39 55.75 -13.03
N THR A 496 16.40 56.96 -12.46
CA THR A 496 17.43 57.37 -11.48
C THR A 496 17.14 56.94 -10.03
N ILE A 497 15.91 56.51 -9.73
CA ILE A 497 15.54 55.92 -8.43
C ILE A 497 15.96 54.44 -8.38
N VAL A 498 15.79 53.72 -9.49
CA VAL A 498 16.18 52.30 -9.62
C VAL A 498 17.72 52.13 -9.59
N GLU A 499 18.48 53.07 -10.16
CA GLU A 499 19.95 53.03 -10.10
C GLU A 499 20.52 53.31 -8.69
N ARG A 500 19.81 54.08 -7.85
CA ARG A 500 20.22 54.30 -6.45
C ARG A 500 19.90 53.11 -5.54
N GLU A 501 18.83 52.37 -5.81
CA GLU A 501 18.48 51.16 -5.05
C GLU A 501 19.39 49.97 -5.40
N LEU A 502 19.89 49.88 -6.64
CA LEU A 502 20.87 48.87 -7.07
C LEU A 502 22.26 49.04 -6.42
N LEU A 503 22.62 50.25 -5.98
CA LEU A 503 23.90 50.50 -5.29
C LEU A 503 23.87 50.08 -3.81
N VAL A 504 22.70 50.09 -3.15
CA VAL A 504 22.53 49.63 -1.76
C VAL A 504 22.54 48.10 -1.64
N VAL A 505 22.12 47.39 -2.70
CA VAL A 505 22.15 45.92 -2.75
C VAL A 505 23.59 45.37 -2.84
N CYS A 506 24.50 46.09 -3.50
CA CYS A 506 25.90 45.67 -3.65
C CYS A 506 26.72 45.73 -2.34
N GLU A 507 26.30 46.53 -1.36
CA GLU A 507 26.98 46.61 -0.05
C GLU A 507 26.55 45.45 0.89
N GLY A 508 25.32 44.94 0.74
CA GLY A 508 24.82 43.78 1.50
C GLY A 508 25.44 42.43 1.10
N GLU A 509 25.94 42.29 -0.13
CA GLU A 509 26.55 41.04 -0.61
C GLU A 509 27.91 40.73 0.03
N LYS A 510 28.64 41.76 0.49
CA LYS A 510 29.94 41.57 1.17
C LYS A 510 29.78 41.01 2.58
N ASP A 511 28.70 41.39 3.27
CA ASP A 511 28.40 40.87 4.62
C ASP A 511 27.83 39.45 4.57
N GLU A 512 27.07 39.11 3.53
CA GLU A 512 26.56 37.75 3.33
C GLU A 512 27.69 36.76 3.01
N ALA A 513 28.67 37.16 2.18
CA ALA A 513 29.84 36.34 1.88
C ALA A 513 30.66 36.02 3.15
N THR A 514 30.78 37.00 4.05
CA THR A 514 31.51 36.86 5.32
C THR A 514 30.77 35.95 6.30
N GLN A 515 29.45 36.12 6.48
CA GLN A 515 28.63 35.19 7.27
C GLN A 515 28.63 33.77 6.71
N LYS A 516 28.63 33.61 5.38
CA LYS A 516 28.67 32.31 4.73
C LYS A 516 30.02 31.61 4.95
N ALA A 517 31.12 32.36 5.02
CA ALA A 517 32.43 31.82 5.37
C ALA A 517 32.50 31.35 6.83
N GLU A 518 31.94 32.11 7.77
CA GLU A 518 31.86 31.71 9.18
C GLU A 518 30.98 30.47 9.40
N ARG A 519 29.85 30.39 8.71
CA ARG A 519 28.98 29.20 8.74
C ARG A 519 29.66 27.96 8.16
N ARG A 520 30.52 28.12 7.14
CA ARG A 520 31.32 27.00 6.60
C ARG A 520 32.37 26.53 7.61
N LYS A 521 33.05 27.46 8.26
CA LYS A 521 34.08 27.15 9.26
C LYS A 521 33.51 26.41 10.48
N THR A 522 32.37 26.88 10.99
CA THR A 522 31.64 26.22 12.09
C THR A 522 31.18 24.80 11.71
N LEU A 523 30.63 24.62 10.50
CA LEU A 523 30.24 23.29 10.00
C LEU A 523 31.45 22.34 9.84
N GLU A 524 32.59 22.84 9.38
CA GLU A 524 33.82 22.04 9.28
C GLU A 524 34.34 21.58 10.66
N ASP A 525 34.27 22.45 11.66
CA ASP A 525 34.69 22.12 13.02
C ASP A 525 33.74 21.12 13.69
N GLU A 526 32.43 21.23 13.46
CA GLU A 526 31.44 20.23 13.87
C GLU A 526 31.70 18.87 13.20
N GLN A 527 31.99 18.86 11.89
CA GLN A 527 32.32 17.62 11.18
C GLN A 527 33.62 16.98 11.71
N LYS A 528 34.65 17.78 12.01
CA LYS A 528 35.88 17.30 12.67
C LYS A 528 35.57 16.70 14.05
N HIS A 529 34.69 17.34 14.83
CA HIS A 529 34.27 16.83 16.13
C HIS A 529 33.56 15.47 16.00
N VAL A 530 32.59 15.36 15.10
CA VAL A 530 31.87 14.11 14.82
C VAL A 530 32.83 12.98 14.39
N ARG A 531 33.82 13.29 13.54
CA ARG A 531 34.86 12.31 13.15
C ARG A 531 35.68 11.82 14.34
N ARG A 532 36.09 12.71 15.25
CA ARG A 532 36.83 12.34 16.47
C ARG A 532 35.99 11.46 17.39
N VAL A 533 34.72 11.81 17.61
CA VAL A 533 33.80 11.01 18.43
C VAL A 533 33.62 9.60 17.83
N LYS A 534 33.39 9.52 16.51
CA LYS A 534 33.24 8.24 15.81
C LYS A 534 34.50 7.38 15.88
N GLN A 535 35.68 7.98 15.79
CA GLN A 535 36.96 7.28 15.93
C GLN A 535 37.15 6.71 17.34
N VAL A 536 36.81 7.49 18.38
CA VAL A 536 36.85 7.02 19.78
C VAL A 536 35.87 5.88 20.01
N GLN A 537 34.67 5.95 19.41
CA GLN A 537 33.68 4.88 19.51
C GLN A 537 34.16 3.59 18.81
N LEU A 538 34.72 3.70 17.61
CA LEU A 538 35.31 2.57 16.90
C LEU A 538 36.45 1.92 17.69
N GLN A 539 37.30 2.72 18.34
CA GLN A 539 38.36 2.21 19.24
C GLN A 539 37.80 1.47 20.47
N LYS A 540 36.65 1.89 21.00
CA LYS A 540 35.98 1.19 22.10
C LYS A 540 35.38 -0.14 21.62
N GLU A 541 34.74 -0.16 20.46
CA GLU A 541 34.15 -1.36 19.88
C GLU A 541 35.21 -2.41 19.51
N THR A 542 36.34 -2.00 18.94
CA THR A 542 37.44 -2.92 18.64
C THR A 542 38.04 -3.53 19.91
N LYS A 543 38.18 -2.74 20.98
CA LYS A 543 38.60 -3.26 22.30
C LYS A 543 37.57 -4.24 22.88
N LEU A 544 36.28 -3.95 22.75
CA LEU A 544 35.21 -4.84 23.22
C LEU A 544 35.23 -6.17 22.45
N ARG A 545 35.30 -6.14 21.12
CA ARG A 545 35.39 -7.33 20.27
C ARG A 545 36.64 -8.16 20.56
N ALA A 546 37.79 -7.52 20.79
CA ALA A 546 39.01 -8.22 21.19
C ALA A 546 38.84 -8.93 22.55
N GLN A 547 38.15 -8.30 23.50
CA GLN A 547 37.85 -8.89 24.79
C GLN A 547 36.86 -10.06 24.68
N GLU A 548 35.83 -9.94 23.84
CA GLU A 548 34.87 -11.02 23.55
C GLU A 548 35.55 -12.22 22.88
N ALA A 549 36.45 -11.98 21.92
CA ALA A 549 37.24 -13.02 21.28
C ALA A 549 38.14 -13.75 22.29
N GLN A 550 38.78 -13.02 23.21
CA GLN A 550 39.56 -13.63 24.30
C GLN A 550 38.69 -14.51 25.20
N TYR A 551 37.49 -14.07 25.56
CA TYR A 551 36.57 -14.87 26.37
C TYR A 551 36.08 -16.12 25.63
N SER A 552 35.69 -15.98 24.36
CA SER A 552 35.25 -17.09 23.52
C SER A 552 36.34 -18.15 23.35
N ASN A 553 37.59 -17.74 23.11
CA ASN A 553 38.73 -18.65 23.03
C ASN A 553 39.00 -19.34 24.38
N SER A 554 38.91 -18.62 25.50
CA SER A 554 39.08 -19.20 26.84
C SER A 554 37.98 -20.22 27.19
N PHE A 555 36.75 -19.98 26.72
CA PHE A 555 35.61 -20.86 26.91
C PHE A 555 35.74 -22.12 26.06
N SER A 556 36.04 -21.97 24.77
CA SER A 556 36.26 -23.09 23.83
C SER A 556 37.41 -23.99 24.30
N LYS A 557 38.50 -23.41 24.83
CA LYS A 557 39.62 -24.18 25.41
C LYS A 557 39.18 -24.99 26.63
N ARG A 558 38.32 -24.43 27.50
CA ARG A 558 37.76 -25.17 28.64
C ARG A 558 36.79 -26.26 28.19
N GLU A 559 35.95 -25.98 27.21
CA GLU A 559 35.01 -26.96 26.66
C GLU A 559 35.73 -28.19 26.10
N ARG A 560 36.78 -27.99 25.28
CA ARG A 560 37.62 -29.11 24.78
C ARG A 560 38.26 -29.92 25.90
N LEU A 561 38.76 -29.26 26.96
CA LEU A 561 39.30 -29.95 28.14
C LEU A 561 38.24 -30.73 28.92
N LEU A 562 36.96 -30.33 28.84
CA LEU A 562 35.84 -31.01 29.48
C LEU A 562 35.30 -32.17 28.63
N SER A 563 35.40 -32.09 27.31
CA SER A 563 34.99 -33.17 26.38
C SER A 563 36.00 -34.31 26.32
N GLN A 564 37.27 -34.08 26.65
CA GLN A 564 38.32 -35.11 26.68
C GLN A 564 38.34 -35.97 27.95
N SER A 565 37.49 -35.68 28.95
CA SER A 565 37.40 -36.49 30.16
C SER A 565 36.25 -37.50 30.07
N ASP A 566 36.58 -38.79 30.02
CA ASP A 566 35.60 -39.88 29.96
C ASP A 566 34.61 -39.84 31.13
N PRO A 567 33.29 -39.74 30.86
CA PRO A 567 32.27 -39.64 31.91
C PRO A 567 32.19 -40.89 32.79
N ALA A 568 32.66 -42.05 32.31
CA ALA A 568 32.63 -43.33 33.02
C ALA A 568 33.67 -43.45 34.16
N SER A 569 34.67 -42.57 34.25
CA SER A 569 35.76 -42.66 35.24
C SER A 569 35.66 -41.66 36.42
N CYS A 570 34.62 -40.82 36.46
CA CYS A 570 34.54 -39.72 37.40
C CYS A 570 33.83 -40.11 38.71
N SER A 571 34.58 -40.19 39.82
CA SER A 571 33.99 -40.46 41.13
C SER A 571 33.00 -39.34 41.56
N PRO A 572 31.95 -39.65 42.35
CA PRO A 572 30.93 -38.68 42.76
C PRO A 572 31.48 -37.41 43.45
N LYS A 573 32.65 -37.53 44.11
CA LYS A 573 33.36 -36.39 44.73
C LYS A 573 33.86 -35.39 43.68
N LYS A 574 34.34 -35.86 42.52
CA LYS A 574 34.82 -35.00 41.42
C LYS A 574 33.65 -34.27 40.73
N VAL A 575 32.49 -34.92 40.62
CA VAL A 575 31.26 -34.31 40.08
C VAL A 575 30.79 -33.14 40.95
N LYS A 576 30.67 -33.33 42.28
CA LYS A 576 30.30 -32.25 43.22
C LYS A 576 31.31 -31.08 43.21
N GLN A 577 32.61 -31.38 43.06
CA GLN A 577 33.63 -30.34 42.95
C GLN A 577 33.52 -29.55 41.62
N ARG A 578 33.12 -30.22 40.53
CA ARG A 578 32.86 -29.62 39.22
C ARG A 578 31.64 -28.70 39.26
N GLU A 579 30.54 -29.13 39.85
CA GLU A 579 29.34 -28.29 40.06
C GLU A 579 29.66 -27.05 40.92
N LYS A 580 30.45 -27.20 41.99
CA LYS A 580 30.85 -26.07 42.84
C LYS A 580 31.71 -25.06 42.06
N LYS A 581 32.59 -25.52 41.17
CA LYS A 581 33.38 -24.65 40.27
C LYS A 581 32.49 -23.96 39.23
N GLN A 582 31.53 -24.66 38.62
CA GLN A 582 30.56 -24.07 37.68
C GLN A 582 29.67 -23.02 38.35
N ARG A 583 29.13 -23.30 39.54
CA ARG A 583 28.38 -22.32 40.34
C ARG A 583 29.21 -21.08 40.68
N LYS A 584 30.51 -21.24 41.00
CA LYS A 584 31.43 -20.11 41.24
C LYS A 584 31.67 -19.30 39.96
N CYS A 585 31.80 -19.94 38.80
CA CYS A 585 31.96 -19.27 37.51
C CYS A 585 30.70 -18.48 37.11
N ALA A 586 29.51 -19.06 37.28
CA ALA A 586 28.24 -18.39 37.04
C ALA A 586 28.03 -17.17 37.95
N LYS A 587 28.39 -17.27 39.23
CA LYS A 587 28.37 -16.12 40.17
C LYS A 587 29.32 -15.01 39.74
N ASN A 588 30.51 -15.35 39.23
CA ASN A 588 31.46 -14.35 38.74
C ASN A 588 30.97 -13.65 37.46
N LEU A 589 30.37 -14.40 36.51
CA LEU A 589 29.78 -13.82 35.30
C LEU A 589 28.63 -12.87 35.62
N ARG A 590 27.73 -13.24 36.55
CA ARG A 590 26.67 -12.34 37.03
C ARG A 590 27.24 -11.06 37.66
N LYS A 591 28.32 -11.15 38.44
CA LYS A 591 28.99 -9.96 39.02
C LYS A 591 29.58 -9.04 37.94
N VAL A 592 30.19 -9.59 36.89
CA VAL A 592 30.74 -8.80 35.77
C VAL A 592 29.62 -8.11 34.99
N SER A 593 28.53 -8.82 34.68
CA SER A 593 27.34 -8.25 34.03
C SER A 593 26.74 -7.11 34.85
N ASN A 594 26.59 -7.29 36.17
CA ASN A 594 26.04 -6.25 37.04
C ASN A 594 26.95 -5.02 37.13
N ARG A 595 28.29 -5.19 37.14
CA ARG A 595 29.24 -4.06 37.08
C ARG A 595 29.14 -3.29 35.76
N ALA A 596 28.99 -4.00 34.63
CA ALA A 596 28.82 -3.36 33.32
C ALA A 596 27.52 -2.54 33.25
N GLN A 597 26.40 -3.11 33.70
CA GLN A 597 25.12 -2.40 33.78
C GLN A 597 25.16 -1.20 34.73
N GLY A 598 25.83 -1.33 35.88
CA GLY A 598 26.03 -0.20 36.81
C GLY A 598 26.86 0.92 36.20
N GLY A 599 27.90 0.59 35.42
CA GLY A 599 28.71 1.56 34.68
C GLY A 599 27.90 2.32 33.62
N LEU A 600 26.99 1.64 32.93
CA LEU A 600 26.11 2.25 31.93
C LEU A 600 25.16 3.26 32.57
N ARG A 601 24.47 2.87 33.66
CA ARG A 601 23.55 3.77 34.39
C ARG A 601 24.28 4.98 34.98
N ALA A 602 25.51 4.79 35.48
CA ALA A 602 26.32 5.90 35.97
C ALA A 602 26.77 6.85 34.84
N ALA A 603 26.98 6.34 33.63
CA ALA A 603 27.28 7.17 32.46
C ALA A 603 26.06 7.96 31.99
N GLU A 604 24.88 7.34 31.93
CA GLU A 604 23.60 8.01 31.65
C GLU A 604 23.33 9.14 32.65
N HIS A 605 23.50 8.88 33.94
CA HIS A 605 23.31 9.87 34.99
C HIS A 605 24.33 11.03 34.94
N ARG A 606 25.54 10.78 34.44
CA ARG A 606 26.54 11.85 34.22
C ARG A 606 26.20 12.71 33.00
N ALA A 607 25.75 12.10 31.90
CA ALA A 607 25.31 12.81 30.70
C ALA A 607 24.10 13.70 31.00
N TRP A 608 23.13 13.19 31.78
CA TRP A 608 21.96 13.96 32.22
C TRP A 608 22.35 15.18 33.07
N ARG A 609 23.28 15.03 34.03
CA ARG A 609 23.75 16.15 34.87
C ARG A 609 24.53 17.24 34.12
N ARG A 610 25.10 16.93 32.95
CA ARG A 610 25.85 17.93 32.15
C ARG A 610 24.96 18.73 31.19
N GLY A 611 23.65 18.49 31.17
CA GLY A 611 22.72 19.22 30.30
C GLY A 611 22.91 18.92 28.81
N GLU A 612 23.64 17.85 28.47
CA GLU A 612 23.97 17.47 27.08
C GLU A 612 22.74 16.97 26.30
N VAL A 613 21.56 16.79 26.93
CA VAL A 613 20.33 16.28 26.30
C VAL A 613 19.07 16.84 26.97
N ARG A 614 18.14 17.44 26.20
CA ARG A 614 16.88 18.04 26.71
C ARG A 614 15.63 17.14 26.60
N GLU A 615 15.67 16.03 25.87
CA GLU A 615 14.52 15.11 25.75
C GLU A 615 14.91 13.67 26.12
N ARG A 616 14.05 13.02 26.91
CA ARG A 616 14.23 11.61 27.33
C ARG A 616 14.26 10.63 26.16
N ASP A 617 13.65 11.00 25.03
CA ASP A 617 13.45 10.11 23.88
C ASP A 617 14.72 9.94 23.03
N THR A 618 15.63 10.92 23.02
CA THR A 618 16.89 10.82 22.27
C THR A 618 17.85 9.79 22.88
N ILE A 619 17.85 9.65 24.22
CA ILE A 619 18.66 8.61 24.92
C ILE A 619 18.07 7.22 24.68
N ALA A 620 16.74 7.10 24.61
CA ALA A 620 16.08 5.83 24.31
C ALA A 620 16.45 5.34 22.90
N VAL A 621 16.50 6.22 21.91
CA VAL A 621 16.86 5.87 20.52
C VAL A 621 18.35 5.52 20.37
N ILE A 622 19.26 6.22 21.07
CA ILE A 622 20.71 5.96 20.98
C ILE A 622 21.14 4.71 21.78
N LEU A 623 20.48 4.40 22.89
CA LEU A 623 20.82 3.25 23.76
C LEU A 623 19.91 2.02 23.59
N SER A 624 18.84 2.10 22.80
CA SER A 624 17.96 0.97 22.45
C SER A 624 18.72 -0.25 21.89
N PRO A 625 19.71 -0.11 20.99
CA PRO A 625 20.46 -1.28 20.48
C PRO A 625 21.35 -1.94 21.54
N TYR A 626 21.68 -1.24 22.63
CA TYR A 626 22.61 -1.73 23.66
C TYR A 626 21.92 -2.35 24.88
N LYS A 627 20.60 -2.20 25.02
CA LYS A 627 19.80 -2.91 26.03
C LYS A 627 19.67 -4.41 25.74
N ARG A 628 19.99 -4.85 24.52
CA ARG A 628 19.93 -6.25 24.07
C ARG A 628 21.23 -6.65 23.36
N VAL A 629 22.32 -6.86 24.12
CA VAL A 629 23.53 -7.54 23.64
C VAL A 629 23.88 -8.68 24.64
N PRO A 630 24.61 -9.73 24.22
CA PRO A 630 24.19 -11.11 24.06
C PRO A 630 24.44 -11.96 25.32
N VAL A 631 24.25 -11.39 26.52
CA VAL A 631 24.46 -12.13 27.77
C VAL A 631 23.32 -13.14 28.00
N ILE A 632 22.12 -12.85 27.48
CA ILE A 632 20.95 -13.74 27.52
C ILE A 632 21.15 -14.94 26.59
N TYR A 633 21.77 -14.75 25.43
CA TYR A 633 22.01 -15.82 24.45
C TYR A 633 23.00 -16.87 24.96
N LEU A 634 24.04 -16.46 25.70
CA LEU A 634 24.96 -17.39 26.36
C LEU A 634 24.33 -18.09 27.57
N TYR A 635 23.32 -17.48 28.22
CA TYR A 635 22.61 -18.09 29.34
C TYR A 635 21.57 -19.12 28.87
N GLN A 636 20.81 -18.80 27.80
CA GLN A 636 19.83 -19.71 27.21
C GLN A 636 20.48 -20.95 26.60
N ARG A 637 21.61 -20.80 25.88
CA ARG A 637 22.33 -21.95 25.32
C ARG A 637 22.96 -22.84 26.41
N PHE A 638 23.24 -22.29 27.60
CA PHE A 638 23.75 -23.03 28.77
C PHE A 638 22.64 -23.83 29.48
N CYS A 639 21.41 -23.31 29.54
CA CYS A 639 20.27 -24.00 30.15
C CYS A 639 19.75 -25.15 29.29
N VAL A 640 19.71 -24.98 27.96
CA VAL A 640 19.16 -25.98 27.03
C VAL A 640 20.04 -27.24 26.91
N TYR A 641 21.36 -27.13 27.11
CA TYR A 641 22.28 -28.27 26.93
C TYR A 641 22.59 -29.08 28.19
N TYR A 642 22.32 -28.57 29.40
CA TYR A 642 22.82 -29.19 30.64
C TYR A 642 21.75 -29.50 31.70
N PHE A 643 20.48 -29.16 31.48
CA PHE A 643 19.37 -29.57 32.34
C PHE A 643 18.19 -30.09 31.50
N PRO A 644 18.22 -31.35 30.99
CA PRO A 644 17.08 -31.94 30.29
C PRO A 644 16.00 -32.45 31.25
N THR A 645 16.28 -32.52 32.56
CA THR A 645 15.39 -33.15 33.55
C THR A 645 14.93 -32.12 34.58
N PHE A 646 13.95 -31.31 34.19
CA PHE A 646 12.98 -30.70 35.09
C PHE A 646 11.70 -30.52 34.28
N ALA A 647 10.89 -31.59 34.28
CA ALA A 647 9.46 -31.51 34.06
C ALA A 647 8.78 -31.01 35.35
#